data_AF-A0A1C5Y2E8-F1
#
_entry.id   AF-A0A1C5Y2E8-F1
#
_cell.length_a   1.000
_cell.length_b   1.000
_cell.length_c   1.000
_cell.angle_alpha   90.00
_cell.angle_beta   90.00
_cell.angle_gamma   90.00
#
_symmetry.space_group_name_H-M   'P 1'
#
loop_
_entity.id
_entity.type
_entity.pdbx_description
1 polymer ?
#
loop_
_entity_poly.entity_id
_entity_poly.type
_entity_poly.pdbx_seq_one_letter_code
_entity_poly.pdbx_strand_id
1 'polypeptide(L)'
;MKRAIVSAVLCSTILAGTSGATAWPGWAQDARDWAQSLALSEDILDAPEAAVTRGQAVQLLYEVAGRPNAPADTPFTDVPETYADATAWAAEQGFVEGLGDGKYQPERPLTRQEFAAMLYRSAGGPAVSGSELSAYTDAASVADWAWDAVLWCSKIGLLNGRSNHLLAPEDTIILAEAVLILQRDAQLPDTAQLQKDLETLSMQHHPIGSVGEQAAVQYLQSRFTEMGYLVSTQDYTNDAGQTGANVIAVKPAAAANADILLVSAHHDSVPTAYGANDNASGVTALLAVAEAMKDTATDTEIRFISFTDEENGKNGSRYYTSKLSEAERSRMIGDIQLDMLGGLGSSGSKVCTMDGETNWLSDLIGQKNASFMMGAETASDHASFQLAGVPSVLVMQNGRGYLYHSAADVASQIDLYTLAGAAQTVTAAVQEIADADTPSYRDIAHAQAEGYTYRQTRQNVIYFNSSLADTEAYIGVVGELVDTEEVNGDGWTDVYDTYLYSMRWFDGEQPMNTYYRYRNGFLQNIEIHPTETGYTSDQVRSLITAMYGAPSASVQGSESWADEVYSKYITLSDTAEGCMVTVSNYSLGITNVIAEYPVVNGRAQIGNAQHAKVWDFLCAILPDEARVKIAEFNLYTDGYSNVLAYTSPVEDENGGTDNTRFSISIDYYDVYDENGNSRDWSKLTYTILHEYGHVLLEDETQVDLLVGSDTHDPAGFVPGSFRKTFYDRFWKQIDTGAGVNDYEQNPTHYVSRYGANYFHEDIADTFAVFVLGAKPEGDTVAEQKLLAFWADADMVTLRQAIRDNMSLDQPQKPVEPEEPTESENPDSGEEVLCVTDTAQIKAELNDAIATVRQPAAFVIAALEDTSDLKMDVQNLYNSLLSEHPAYKYAYDMQVSVSNSVLRCTFSYMPYRSGDYPTGFQGVKAACLNDLIRIAWDNKTKESVSIRITDPELTVDDMNKALQQAGGSYILCQLNEDGTAITFTPQNHLGRTEALERLSEIDRLTSKVVDEIITADMTGAEKAEALYTYVTENVRYDQRYYVDRDNMPYDSQTAYGALHDGLAICGGYAQAVQRLFEAADIPCYTVTGTMGGENHMWNIAYLDGVWRYYDATSDRGRAAYWFNYFGVPSEQLARYEWDTDWVQRLTRSAV
;
A
#
# COMPACT_ATOMS: atom_id res chain seq x y z
N MET A 1 -20.62 29.72 -12.94
CA MET A 1 -20.09 30.18 -14.25
C MET A 1 -20.52 29.17 -15.31
N LYS A 2 -21.11 29.56 -16.45
CA LYS A 2 -21.31 28.59 -17.56
C LYS A 2 -19.98 28.47 -18.29
N ARG A 3 -19.21 27.41 -18.02
CA ARG A 3 -17.90 27.18 -18.67
C ARG A 3 -18.14 26.86 -20.14
N ALA A 4 -17.75 27.78 -21.03
CA ALA A 4 -17.87 27.59 -22.47
C ALA A 4 -16.62 26.84 -22.97
N ILE A 5 -16.82 25.65 -23.54
CA ILE A 5 -15.79 24.88 -24.22
C ILE A 5 -15.37 25.66 -25.47
N VAL A 6 -14.13 26.16 -25.53
CA VAL A 6 -13.57 26.81 -26.71
C VAL A 6 -12.76 25.76 -27.49
N SER A 7 -13.32 25.26 -28.60
CA SER A 7 -12.55 24.50 -29.59
C SER A 7 -11.57 25.44 -30.30
N ALA A 8 -10.27 25.22 -30.14
CA ALA A 8 -9.23 26.00 -30.78
C ALA A 8 -9.14 25.66 -32.29
N VAL A 9 -9.58 26.58 -33.15
CA VAL A 9 -9.24 26.58 -34.58
C VAL A 9 -8.00 27.44 -34.77
N LEU A 10 -6.87 26.81 -35.10
CA LEU A 10 -5.61 27.47 -35.49
C LEU A 10 -5.82 28.26 -36.79
N CYS A 11 -5.85 29.60 -36.70
CA CYS A 11 -5.74 30.49 -37.86
C CYS A 11 -4.46 31.33 -37.75
N SER A 12 -3.51 31.05 -38.64
CA SER A 12 -2.27 31.80 -38.76
C SER A 12 -2.52 33.17 -39.40
N THR A 13 -2.20 34.27 -38.71
CA THR A 13 -1.94 35.56 -39.36
C THR A 13 -0.83 36.33 -38.67
N ILE A 14 0.17 36.70 -39.48
CA ILE A 14 1.32 37.56 -39.18
C ILE A 14 0.85 39.01 -39.02
N LEU A 15 1.34 39.75 -38.02
CA LEU A 15 1.62 41.19 -38.14
C LEU A 15 2.65 41.66 -37.09
N ALA A 16 3.37 42.72 -37.46
CA ALA A 16 4.67 43.11 -36.95
C ALA A 16 4.63 44.20 -35.88
N GLY A 17 5.52 44.05 -34.88
CA GLY A 17 6.38 45.09 -34.32
C GLY A 17 5.75 46.24 -33.52
N THR A 18 5.85 46.13 -32.18
CA THR A 18 6.15 47.25 -31.28
C THR A 18 7.09 46.82 -30.16
N SER A 19 7.86 47.79 -29.70
CA SER A 19 9.03 47.70 -28.82
C SER A 19 8.69 47.37 -27.36
N GLY A 20 9.45 46.43 -26.77
CA GLY A 20 9.73 46.42 -25.33
C GLY A 20 9.07 45.34 -24.47
N ALA A 21 8.37 44.36 -25.04
CA ALA A 21 7.84 43.23 -24.26
C ALA A 21 8.98 42.32 -23.76
N THR A 22 9.00 42.04 -22.46
CA THR A 22 9.86 41.00 -21.89
C THR A 22 9.40 39.63 -22.37
N ALA A 23 10.34 38.72 -22.65
CA ALA A 23 9.99 37.36 -23.06
C ALA A 23 9.26 36.64 -21.91
N TRP A 24 8.21 35.88 -22.24
CA TRP A 24 7.55 34.99 -21.29
C TRP A 24 8.47 33.81 -20.94
N PRO A 25 8.44 33.31 -19.69
CA PRO A 25 9.21 32.14 -19.32
C PRO A 25 8.65 30.89 -19.99
N GLY A 26 9.53 29.93 -20.31
CA GLY A 26 9.15 28.71 -21.06
C GLY A 26 8.01 27.93 -20.40
N TRP A 27 8.03 27.81 -19.07
CA TRP A 27 6.98 27.12 -18.28
C TRP A 27 5.60 27.76 -18.34
N ALA A 28 5.49 29.01 -18.81
CA ALA A 28 4.22 29.76 -18.92
C ALA A 28 3.80 30.03 -20.37
N GLN A 29 4.49 29.44 -21.36
CA GLN A 29 4.24 29.75 -22.75
C GLN A 29 2.85 29.26 -23.21
N ASP A 30 2.42 28.07 -22.78
CA ASP A 30 1.07 27.56 -23.07
C ASP A 30 -0.02 28.44 -22.44
N ALA A 31 0.23 28.95 -21.23
CA ALA A 31 -0.68 29.85 -20.54
C ALA A 31 -0.83 31.19 -21.28
N ARG A 32 0.27 31.68 -21.87
CA ARG A 32 0.24 32.87 -22.73
C ARG A 32 -0.58 32.63 -24.00
N ASP A 33 -0.33 31.52 -24.68
CA ASP A 33 -1.03 31.19 -25.93
C ASP A 33 -2.53 31.02 -25.68
N TRP A 34 -2.89 30.39 -24.56
CA TRP A 34 -4.27 30.32 -24.07
C TRP A 34 -4.85 31.72 -23.80
N ALA A 35 -4.15 32.59 -23.07
CA ALA A 35 -4.61 33.96 -22.81
C ALA A 35 -4.81 34.78 -24.09
N GLN A 36 -3.92 34.63 -25.08
CA GLN A 36 -4.06 35.26 -26.39
C GLN A 36 -5.28 34.74 -27.15
N SER A 37 -5.58 33.43 -27.04
CA SER A 37 -6.78 32.83 -27.66
C SER A 37 -8.09 33.40 -27.10
N LEU A 38 -8.08 33.85 -25.83
CA LEU A 38 -9.20 34.54 -25.17
C LEU A 38 -9.22 36.05 -25.42
N ALA A 39 -8.26 36.59 -26.19
CA ALA A 39 -8.07 38.02 -26.40
C ALA A 39 -8.04 38.82 -25.08
N LEU A 40 -7.29 38.30 -24.09
CA LEU A 40 -6.95 39.07 -22.89
C LEU A 40 -6.12 40.31 -23.29
N SER A 41 -6.23 41.38 -22.50
CA SER A 41 -5.62 42.68 -22.83
C SER A 41 -4.09 42.59 -22.99
N GLU A 42 -3.57 42.92 -24.18
CA GLU A 42 -2.14 42.84 -24.52
C GLU A 42 -1.26 43.68 -23.58
N ASP A 43 -1.73 44.89 -23.21
CA ASP A 43 -1.02 45.78 -22.26
C ASP A 43 -0.77 45.13 -20.89
N ILE A 44 -1.62 44.16 -20.49
CA ILE A 44 -1.40 43.38 -19.26
C ILE A 44 -0.34 42.30 -19.54
N LEU A 45 -0.45 41.57 -20.66
CA LEU A 45 0.42 40.44 -21.02
C LEU A 45 1.88 40.82 -21.36
N ASP A 46 2.19 42.10 -21.56
CA ASP A 46 3.51 42.58 -21.97
C ASP A 46 4.61 42.49 -20.87
N ALA A 47 4.23 42.21 -19.61
CA ALA A 47 5.15 42.16 -18.47
C ALA A 47 4.95 40.89 -17.60
N PRO A 48 5.34 39.69 -18.08
CA PRO A 48 5.07 38.39 -17.44
C PRO A 48 5.62 38.23 -16.01
N GLU A 49 6.74 38.88 -15.68
CA GLU A 49 7.36 38.82 -14.36
C GLU A 49 6.91 39.95 -13.43
N ALA A 50 6.03 40.85 -13.90
CA ALA A 50 5.55 41.94 -13.06
C ALA A 50 4.57 41.41 -12.00
N ALA A 51 4.66 42.00 -10.81
CA ALA A 51 3.69 41.82 -9.74
C ALA A 51 2.28 42.18 -10.23
N VAL A 52 1.32 41.29 -9.98
CA VAL A 52 -0.09 41.53 -10.28
C VAL A 52 -0.70 42.35 -9.16
N THR A 53 -1.34 43.45 -9.52
CA THR A 53 -2.13 44.27 -8.60
C THR A 53 -3.55 43.71 -8.43
N ARG A 54 -4.24 44.08 -7.35
CA ARG A 54 -5.66 43.70 -7.12
C ARG A 54 -6.56 44.05 -8.31
N GLY A 55 -6.37 45.23 -8.90
CA GLY A 55 -7.11 45.69 -10.08
C GLY A 55 -6.84 44.82 -11.31
N GLN A 56 -5.58 44.47 -11.56
CA GLN A 56 -5.21 43.56 -12.65
C GLN A 56 -5.76 42.14 -12.43
N ALA A 57 -5.76 41.62 -11.20
CA ALA A 57 -6.30 40.30 -10.91
C ALA A 57 -7.81 40.18 -11.20
N VAL A 58 -8.61 41.18 -10.81
CA VAL A 58 -10.04 41.19 -11.17
C VAL A 58 -10.27 41.43 -12.65
N GLN A 59 -9.42 42.21 -13.31
CA GLN A 59 -9.47 42.40 -14.75
C GLN A 59 -9.23 41.07 -15.49
N LEU A 60 -8.23 40.29 -15.06
CA LEU A 60 -7.96 38.96 -15.62
C LEU A 60 -9.16 38.02 -15.45
N LEU A 61 -9.72 37.92 -14.23
CA LEU A 61 -10.91 37.10 -13.98
C LEU A 61 -12.10 37.52 -14.85
N TYR A 62 -12.32 38.84 -14.98
CA TYR A 62 -13.40 39.40 -15.79
C TYR A 62 -13.25 39.10 -17.28
N GLU A 63 -12.02 39.20 -17.81
CA GLU A 63 -11.74 38.90 -19.21
C GLU A 63 -11.81 37.40 -19.50
N VAL A 64 -11.28 36.55 -18.62
CA VAL A 64 -11.42 35.08 -18.71
C VAL A 64 -12.91 34.67 -18.66
N ALA A 65 -13.73 35.39 -17.89
CA ALA A 65 -15.18 35.21 -17.86
C ALA A 65 -15.91 35.68 -19.14
N GLY A 66 -15.19 36.19 -20.13
CA GLY A 66 -15.77 36.71 -21.37
C GLY A 66 -16.37 38.11 -21.26
N ARG A 67 -15.88 38.94 -20.32
CA ARG A 67 -16.34 40.31 -20.06
C ARG A 67 -17.87 40.39 -19.84
N PRO A 68 -18.40 39.69 -18.82
CA PRO A 68 -19.83 39.67 -18.53
C PRO A 68 -20.38 41.06 -18.20
N ASN A 69 -21.70 41.26 -18.26
CA ASN A 69 -22.28 42.56 -17.89
C ASN A 69 -21.98 42.90 -16.43
N ALA A 70 -21.40 44.07 -16.18
CA ALA A 70 -21.12 44.58 -14.85
C ALA A 70 -22.21 45.57 -14.36
N PRO A 71 -22.43 45.69 -13.03
CA PRO A 71 -23.24 46.75 -12.45
C PRO A 71 -22.71 48.14 -12.82
N ALA A 72 -23.62 49.12 -12.95
CA ALA A 72 -23.26 50.49 -13.34
C ALA A 72 -22.42 51.25 -12.30
N ASP A 73 -22.50 50.85 -11.03
CA ASP A 73 -21.77 51.47 -9.91
C ASP A 73 -20.93 50.40 -9.20
N THR A 74 -19.65 50.72 -8.95
CA THR A 74 -18.78 49.91 -8.08
C THR A 74 -19.01 50.27 -6.61
N PRO A 75 -19.01 49.29 -5.67
CA PRO A 75 -19.15 49.58 -4.25
C PRO A 75 -17.94 50.31 -3.63
N PHE A 76 -16.87 50.53 -4.43
CA PHE A 76 -15.61 51.12 -3.98
C PHE A 76 -15.33 52.48 -4.63
N THR A 77 -14.85 53.42 -3.83
CA THR A 77 -14.68 54.84 -4.22
C THR A 77 -13.33 55.15 -4.85
N ASP A 78 -12.37 54.23 -4.79
CA ASP A 78 -10.97 54.40 -5.20
C ASP A 78 -10.59 53.57 -6.43
N VAL A 79 -11.57 52.95 -7.10
CA VAL A 79 -11.34 52.14 -8.31
C VAL A 79 -11.31 53.05 -9.55
N PRO A 80 -10.23 53.04 -10.35
CA PRO A 80 -10.16 53.81 -11.59
C PRO A 80 -11.09 53.23 -12.65
N GLU A 81 -11.46 54.06 -13.62
CA GLU A 81 -12.37 53.68 -14.73
C GLU A 81 -11.91 52.39 -15.45
N THR A 82 -10.60 52.20 -15.61
CA THR A 82 -10.00 51.01 -16.23
C THR A 82 -10.40 49.68 -15.58
N TYR A 83 -10.62 49.66 -14.26
CA TYR A 83 -11.00 48.44 -13.52
C TYR A 83 -12.43 48.48 -12.99
N ALA A 84 -13.21 49.51 -13.32
CA ALA A 84 -14.52 49.76 -12.72
C ALA A 84 -15.49 48.60 -12.97
N ASP A 85 -15.65 48.19 -14.23
CA ASP A 85 -16.55 47.09 -14.62
C ASP A 85 -16.12 45.76 -13.99
N ALA A 86 -14.84 45.41 -14.14
CA ALA A 86 -14.29 44.16 -13.59
C ALA A 86 -14.44 44.07 -12.08
N THR A 87 -14.16 45.16 -11.37
CA THR A 87 -14.28 45.21 -9.91
C THR A 87 -15.75 45.18 -9.46
N ALA A 88 -16.65 45.90 -10.15
CA ALA A 88 -18.07 45.89 -9.84
C ALA A 88 -18.68 44.50 -10.04
N TRP A 89 -18.36 43.83 -11.16
CA TRP A 89 -18.77 42.47 -11.42
C TRP A 89 -18.23 41.49 -10.38
N ALA A 90 -16.92 41.49 -10.11
CA ALA A 90 -16.30 40.55 -9.17
C ALA A 90 -16.85 40.73 -7.74
N ALA A 91 -17.16 41.97 -7.34
CA ALA A 91 -17.78 42.26 -6.05
C ALA A 91 -19.24 41.76 -5.98
N GLU A 92 -20.02 41.92 -7.06
CA GLU A 92 -21.40 41.39 -7.14
C GLU A 92 -21.44 39.86 -7.05
N GLN A 93 -20.48 39.18 -7.68
CA GLN A 93 -20.37 37.72 -7.62
C GLN A 93 -19.81 37.21 -6.28
N GLY A 94 -19.32 38.10 -5.39
CA GLY A 94 -18.69 37.72 -4.12
C GLY A 94 -17.26 37.17 -4.26
N PHE A 95 -16.59 37.38 -5.39
CA PHE A 95 -15.22 36.89 -5.61
C PHE A 95 -14.19 37.75 -4.85
N VAL A 96 -14.50 39.02 -4.63
CA VAL A 96 -13.64 39.98 -3.93
C VAL A 96 -14.40 40.79 -2.90
N GLU A 97 -13.68 41.18 -1.85
CA GLU A 97 -14.15 42.10 -0.83
C GLU A 97 -13.25 43.34 -0.75
N GLY A 98 -13.81 44.44 -0.24
CA GLY A 98 -13.05 45.67 0.05
C GLY A 98 -12.24 45.58 1.33
N LEU A 99 -11.28 46.49 1.50
CA LEU A 99 -10.41 46.52 2.69
C LEU A 99 -10.95 47.41 3.82
N GLY A 100 -12.20 47.88 3.71
CA GLY A 100 -12.83 48.83 4.62
C GLY A 100 -12.97 50.25 4.05
N ASP A 101 -13.76 51.11 4.72
CA ASP A 101 -14.00 52.53 4.37
C ASP A 101 -14.45 52.80 2.92
N GLY A 102 -15.09 51.82 2.27
CA GLY A 102 -15.52 51.93 0.87
C GLY A 102 -14.36 51.96 -0.13
N LYS A 103 -13.24 51.29 0.19
CA LYS A 103 -12.04 51.22 -0.67
C LYS A 103 -11.63 49.80 -1.04
N TYR A 104 -11.07 49.65 -2.23
CA TYR A 104 -10.57 48.39 -2.80
C TYR A 104 -9.05 48.33 -2.90
N GLN A 105 -8.36 49.48 -3.06
CA GLN A 105 -6.93 49.60 -3.32
C GLN A 105 -6.46 48.83 -4.58
N PRO A 106 -6.94 49.20 -5.77
CA PRO A 106 -6.66 48.47 -7.02
C PRO A 106 -5.17 48.37 -7.37
N GLU A 107 -4.36 49.38 -7.01
CA GLU A 107 -2.92 49.42 -7.31
C GLU A 107 -2.05 48.61 -6.33
N ARG A 108 -2.65 48.02 -5.27
CA ARG A 108 -1.90 47.22 -4.29
C ARG A 108 -1.49 45.88 -4.92
N PRO A 109 -0.22 45.46 -4.82
CA PRO A 109 0.19 44.12 -5.19
C PRO A 109 -0.60 43.05 -4.43
N LEU A 110 -0.99 41.98 -5.14
CA LEU A 110 -1.77 40.86 -4.62
C LEU A 110 -0.84 39.71 -4.22
N THR A 111 -1.08 39.10 -3.06
CA THR A 111 -0.33 37.90 -2.63
C THR A 111 -0.90 36.63 -3.25
N ARG A 112 -0.09 35.57 -3.29
CA ARG A 112 -0.51 34.24 -3.80
C ARG A 112 -1.73 33.69 -3.06
N GLN A 113 -1.75 33.80 -1.72
CA GLN A 113 -2.90 33.35 -0.92
C GLN A 113 -4.17 34.18 -1.14
N GLU A 114 -4.04 35.49 -1.41
CA GLU A 114 -5.18 36.34 -1.76
C GLU A 114 -5.76 35.96 -3.13
N PHE A 115 -4.91 35.61 -4.10
CA PHE A 115 -5.36 35.14 -5.41
C PHE A 115 -6.05 33.78 -5.32
N ALA A 116 -5.50 32.83 -4.54
CA ALA A 116 -6.15 31.55 -4.25
C ALA A 116 -7.55 31.74 -3.63
N ALA A 117 -7.69 32.66 -2.68
CA ALA A 117 -8.97 32.98 -2.07
C ALA A 117 -10.01 33.54 -3.06
N MET A 118 -9.58 34.27 -4.10
CA MET A 118 -10.47 34.74 -5.16
C MET A 118 -11.01 33.57 -5.99
N LEU A 119 -10.14 32.62 -6.36
CA LEU A 119 -10.51 31.42 -7.14
C LEU A 119 -11.43 30.50 -6.34
N TYR A 120 -11.08 30.23 -5.08
CA TYR A 120 -11.89 29.44 -4.15
C TYR A 120 -13.32 29.97 -4.01
N ARG A 121 -13.48 31.28 -3.85
CA ARG A 121 -14.82 31.92 -3.83
C ARG A 121 -15.53 31.82 -5.18
N SER A 122 -14.81 31.95 -6.29
CA SER A 122 -15.42 31.78 -7.62
C SER A 122 -15.90 30.34 -7.88
N ALA A 123 -15.29 29.35 -7.24
CA ALA A 123 -15.72 27.96 -7.24
C ALA A 123 -16.89 27.67 -6.26
N GLY A 124 -17.38 28.67 -5.54
CA GLY A 124 -18.49 28.54 -4.60
C GLY A 124 -18.07 28.15 -3.18
N GLY A 125 -16.78 28.20 -2.86
CA GLY A 125 -16.25 27.82 -1.55
C GLY A 125 -16.42 26.32 -1.26
N PRO A 126 -15.83 25.44 -2.09
CA PRO A 126 -15.94 24.00 -1.90
C PRO A 126 -15.42 23.58 -0.51
N ALA A 127 -16.12 22.64 0.13
CA ALA A 127 -15.67 22.10 1.40
C ALA A 127 -14.31 21.42 1.19
N VAL A 128 -13.35 21.76 2.04
CA VAL A 128 -12.03 21.12 2.04
C VAL A 128 -11.66 20.69 3.44
N SER A 129 -11.05 19.52 3.52
CA SER A 129 -10.37 18.97 4.68
C SER A 129 -9.02 18.47 4.19
N GLY A 130 -8.02 18.42 5.06
CA GLY A 130 -6.67 17.99 4.69
C GLY A 130 -5.59 18.87 5.30
N SER A 131 -4.34 18.41 5.17
CA SER A 131 -3.17 19.11 5.66
C SER A 131 -2.11 19.30 4.56
N GLU A 132 -2.49 19.37 3.27
CA GLU A 132 -1.57 19.43 2.11
C GLU A 132 -0.52 20.50 2.25
N LEU A 133 -0.91 21.60 2.90
CA LEU A 133 -0.01 22.71 3.10
C LEU A 133 1.17 22.35 4.00
N SER A 134 1.05 21.33 4.88
CA SER A 134 2.11 20.85 5.78
C SER A 134 3.35 20.31 5.06
N ALA A 135 3.23 19.93 3.78
CA ALA A 135 4.37 19.58 2.93
C ALA A 135 5.31 20.78 2.69
N TYR A 136 4.81 21.99 2.89
CA TYR A 136 5.57 23.22 2.77
C TYR A 136 6.08 23.68 4.14
N THR A 137 7.37 23.98 4.19
CA THR A 137 8.05 24.47 5.40
C THR A 137 7.49 25.79 5.91
N ASP A 138 6.80 26.54 5.05
CA ASP A 138 6.15 27.81 5.33
C ASP A 138 4.61 27.72 5.41
N ALA A 139 4.02 26.52 5.54
CA ALA A 139 2.58 26.34 5.72
C ALA A 139 1.98 27.22 6.82
N ALA A 140 2.69 27.36 7.94
CA ALA A 140 2.28 28.16 9.08
C ALA A 140 2.21 29.68 8.79
N SER A 141 2.70 30.13 7.62
CA SER A 141 2.55 31.51 7.14
C SER A 141 1.27 31.75 6.34
N VAL A 142 0.53 30.68 5.99
CA VAL A 142 -0.81 30.81 5.41
C VAL A 142 -1.73 31.38 6.48
N ALA A 143 -2.42 32.46 6.16
CA ALA A 143 -3.35 33.06 7.10
C ALA A 143 -4.58 32.16 7.31
N ASP A 144 -5.13 32.12 8.53
CA ASP A 144 -6.31 31.29 8.87
C ASP A 144 -7.48 31.45 7.88
N TRP A 145 -7.73 32.68 7.41
CA TRP A 145 -8.81 32.97 6.46
C TRP A 145 -8.53 32.49 5.03
N ALA A 146 -7.26 32.24 4.70
CA ALA A 146 -6.82 31.77 3.39
C ALA A 146 -6.59 30.26 3.36
N TRP A 147 -6.57 29.60 4.53
CA TRP A 147 -6.19 28.20 4.68
C TRP A 147 -6.95 27.30 3.71
N ASP A 148 -8.29 27.28 3.79
CA ASP A 148 -9.15 26.45 2.94
C ASP A 148 -8.97 26.74 1.46
N ALA A 149 -8.79 28.01 1.09
CA ALA A 149 -8.60 28.40 -0.31
C ALA A 149 -7.27 27.91 -0.88
N VAL A 150 -6.19 28.06 -0.10
CA VAL A 150 -4.86 27.63 -0.50
C VAL A 150 -4.77 26.11 -0.51
N LEU A 151 -5.41 25.46 0.47
CA LEU A 151 -5.56 24.00 0.57
C LEU A 151 -6.27 23.43 -0.67
N TRP A 152 -7.44 24.00 -1.01
CA TRP A 152 -8.22 23.62 -2.17
C TRP A 152 -7.44 23.79 -3.48
N CYS A 153 -6.86 24.98 -3.69
CA CYS A 153 -6.09 25.26 -4.90
C CYS A 153 -4.87 24.33 -5.03
N SER A 154 -4.24 23.94 -3.91
CA SER A 154 -3.14 22.99 -3.91
C SER A 154 -3.60 21.58 -4.24
N LYS A 155 -4.70 21.11 -3.61
CA LYS A 155 -5.28 19.77 -3.83
C LYS A 155 -5.58 19.47 -5.29
N ILE A 156 -6.17 20.43 -5.99
CA ILE A 156 -6.64 20.22 -7.37
C ILE A 156 -5.62 20.71 -8.42
N GLY A 157 -4.40 21.06 -7.97
CA GLY A 157 -3.28 21.44 -8.85
C GLY A 157 -3.37 22.87 -9.43
N LEU A 158 -4.29 23.72 -8.98
CA LEU A 158 -4.31 25.13 -9.38
C LEU A 158 -3.07 25.86 -8.91
N LEU A 159 -2.71 25.71 -7.64
CA LEU A 159 -1.58 26.41 -7.02
C LEU A 159 -0.54 25.39 -6.55
N ASN A 160 0.61 25.39 -7.20
CA ASN A 160 1.78 24.62 -6.76
C ASN A 160 2.72 25.51 -5.95
N GLY A 161 3.48 24.91 -5.03
CA GLY A 161 4.59 25.60 -4.37
C GLY A 161 5.61 26.14 -5.37
N ARG A 162 6.33 27.20 -4.99
CA ARG A 162 7.49 27.69 -5.76
C ARG A 162 8.62 26.65 -5.78
N SER A 163 8.62 25.71 -4.84
CA SER A 163 9.39 24.46 -4.85
C SER A 163 8.63 23.38 -4.09
N ASN A 164 9.16 22.16 -4.06
CA ASN A 164 8.57 21.02 -3.34
C ASN A 164 8.41 21.23 -1.82
N HIS A 165 9.06 22.26 -1.25
CA HIS A 165 9.04 22.54 0.19
C HIS A 165 8.67 23.99 0.53
N LEU A 166 8.40 24.83 -0.47
CA LEU A 166 8.10 26.25 -0.28
C LEU A 166 6.85 26.66 -1.06
N LEU A 167 5.81 27.07 -0.34
CA LEU A 167 4.55 27.54 -0.91
C LEU A 167 4.58 29.02 -1.30
N ALA A 168 5.27 29.81 -0.48
CA ALA A 168 5.37 31.26 -0.51
C ALA A 168 3.98 31.96 -0.55
N PRO A 169 3.09 31.73 0.44
CA PRO A 169 1.72 32.21 0.38
C PRO A 169 1.60 33.74 0.48
N GLU A 170 2.51 34.38 1.23
CA GLU A 170 2.57 35.84 1.40
C GLU A 170 3.31 36.56 0.26
N ASP A 171 4.02 35.84 -0.61
CA ASP A 171 4.70 36.43 -1.75
C ASP A 171 3.69 37.03 -2.74
N THR A 172 4.12 38.10 -3.39
CA THR A 172 3.33 38.72 -4.47
C THR A 172 3.29 37.77 -5.66
N ILE A 173 2.09 37.57 -6.22
CA ILE A 173 1.92 36.75 -7.43
C ILE A 173 2.36 37.54 -8.66
N ILE A 174 3.11 36.90 -9.56
CA ILE A 174 3.49 37.50 -10.85
C ILE A 174 2.47 37.15 -11.94
N LEU A 175 2.47 37.92 -13.03
CA LEU A 175 1.48 37.76 -14.10
C LEU A 175 1.50 36.37 -14.74
N ALA A 176 2.69 35.85 -15.05
CA ALA A 176 2.83 34.53 -15.66
C ALA A 176 2.24 33.42 -14.76
N GLU A 177 2.43 33.53 -13.44
CA GLU A 177 1.83 32.60 -12.47
C GLU A 177 0.30 32.75 -12.47
N ALA A 178 -0.22 33.97 -12.38
CA ALA A 178 -1.66 34.21 -12.33
C ALA A 178 -2.37 33.66 -13.59
N VAL A 179 -1.80 33.85 -14.78
CA VAL A 179 -2.37 33.36 -16.03
C VAL A 179 -2.30 31.82 -16.13
N LEU A 180 -1.20 31.19 -15.70
CA LEU A 180 -1.11 29.72 -15.63
C LEU A 180 -2.15 29.12 -14.69
N ILE A 181 -2.33 29.70 -13.51
CA ILE A 181 -3.34 29.24 -12.54
C ILE A 181 -4.75 29.37 -13.15
N LEU A 182 -5.04 30.47 -13.84
CA LEU A 182 -6.33 30.69 -14.51
C LEU A 182 -6.55 29.71 -15.69
N GLN A 183 -5.49 29.36 -16.42
CA GLN A 183 -5.56 28.33 -17.46
C GLN A 183 -5.95 26.98 -16.86
N ARG A 184 -5.30 26.57 -15.76
CA ARG A 184 -5.60 25.32 -15.05
C ARG A 184 -7.04 25.31 -14.51
N ASP A 185 -7.50 26.41 -13.92
CA ASP A 185 -8.88 26.53 -13.43
C ASP A 185 -9.90 26.43 -14.57
N ALA A 186 -9.61 27.02 -15.72
CA ALA A 186 -10.44 26.90 -16.91
C ALA A 186 -10.49 25.47 -17.49
N GLN A 187 -9.51 24.62 -17.18
CA GLN A 187 -9.42 23.23 -17.65
C GLN A 187 -10.05 22.22 -16.68
N LEU A 188 -10.35 22.59 -15.43
CA LEU A 188 -10.98 21.68 -14.48
C LEU A 188 -12.38 21.23 -14.96
N PRO A 189 -12.76 19.95 -14.76
CA PRO A 189 -14.11 19.49 -15.04
C PRO A 189 -15.14 20.26 -14.21
N ASP A 190 -16.31 20.52 -14.80
CA ASP A 190 -17.46 21.00 -14.04
C ASP A 190 -18.07 19.83 -13.26
N THR A 191 -17.84 19.81 -11.95
CA THR A 191 -18.28 18.73 -11.06
C THR A 191 -19.68 18.95 -10.50
N ALA A 192 -20.32 20.10 -10.74
CA ALA A 192 -21.60 20.43 -10.10
C ALA A 192 -22.71 19.44 -10.46
N GLN A 193 -22.73 18.97 -11.71
CA GLN A 193 -23.68 17.97 -12.15
C GLN A 193 -23.34 16.58 -11.61
N LEU A 194 -22.06 16.22 -11.53
CA LEU A 194 -21.60 14.95 -10.93
C LEU A 194 -22.01 14.87 -9.46
N GLN A 195 -21.75 15.93 -8.69
CA GLN A 195 -22.16 16.01 -7.29
C GLN A 195 -23.65 15.79 -7.11
N LYS A 196 -24.47 16.50 -7.90
CA LYS A 196 -25.92 16.38 -7.83
C LYS A 196 -26.41 14.98 -8.18
N ASP A 197 -25.80 14.35 -9.19
CA ASP A 197 -26.14 12.98 -9.60
C ASP A 197 -25.81 11.98 -8.49
N LEU A 198 -24.60 12.07 -7.95
CA LEU A 198 -24.13 11.23 -6.86
C LEU A 198 -25.01 11.37 -5.60
N GLU A 199 -25.27 12.60 -5.14
CA GLU A 199 -26.10 12.87 -3.96
C GLU A 199 -27.55 12.40 -4.14
N THR A 200 -28.08 12.47 -5.38
CA THR A 200 -29.45 12.03 -5.65
C THR A 200 -29.56 10.51 -5.63
N LEU A 201 -28.60 9.83 -6.27
CA LEU A 201 -28.57 8.37 -6.36
C LEU A 201 -28.31 7.72 -5.00
N SER A 202 -27.45 8.32 -4.17
CA SER A 202 -27.08 7.82 -2.83
C SER A 202 -27.90 8.42 -1.68
N MET A 203 -29.07 9.01 -1.96
CA MET A 203 -29.90 9.64 -0.93
C MET A 203 -30.59 8.63 0.01
N GLN A 204 -30.82 7.40 -0.47
CA GLN A 204 -31.50 6.32 0.24
C GLN A 204 -30.83 5.01 -0.12
N HIS A 205 -30.81 4.04 0.80
CA HIS A 205 -30.37 2.68 0.47
C HIS A 205 -31.24 2.13 -0.67
N HIS A 206 -30.61 1.46 -1.62
CA HIS A 206 -31.25 1.09 -2.88
C HIS A 206 -31.09 -0.39 -3.28
N PRO A 207 -31.30 -1.37 -2.37
CA PRO A 207 -31.34 -2.78 -2.75
C PRO A 207 -32.54 -3.10 -3.63
N ILE A 208 -32.46 -4.19 -4.40
CA ILE A 208 -33.55 -4.66 -5.26
C ILE A 208 -34.92 -4.68 -4.56
N GLY A 209 -35.94 -4.14 -5.23
CA GLY A 209 -37.32 -4.08 -4.78
C GLY A 209 -37.61 -2.97 -3.76
N SER A 210 -36.60 -2.22 -3.31
CA SER A 210 -36.78 -1.12 -2.37
C SER A 210 -37.38 0.14 -3.00
N VAL A 211 -37.78 1.08 -2.14
CA VAL A 211 -38.20 2.42 -2.60
C VAL A 211 -37.00 3.21 -3.16
N GLY A 212 -35.80 3.01 -2.62
CA GLY A 212 -34.58 3.63 -3.12
C GLY A 212 -34.22 3.18 -4.52
N GLU A 213 -34.26 1.87 -4.79
CA GLU A 213 -34.02 1.32 -6.14
C GLU A 213 -35.05 1.87 -7.14
N GLN A 214 -36.34 1.89 -6.78
CA GLN A 214 -37.38 2.48 -7.62
C GLN A 214 -37.15 3.98 -7.90
N ALA A 215 -36.62 4.73 -6.93
CA ALA A 215 -36.27 6.13 -7.10
C ALA A 215 -35.06 6.30 -8.03
N ALA A 216 -34.02 5.46 -7.89
CA ALA A 216 -32.86 5.44 -8.78
C ALA A 216 -33.26 5.14 -10.24
N VAL A 217 -34.09 4.11 -10.47
CA VAL A 217 -34.62 3.78 -11.80
C VAL A 217 -35.37 4.96 -12.41
N GLN A 218 -36.28 5.60 -11.66
CA GLN A 218 -37.04 6.76 -12.13
C GLN A 218 -36.13 7.96 -12.45
N TYR A 219 -35.12 8.18 -11.63
CA TYR A 219 -34.13 9.24 -11.83
C TYR A 219 -33.35 9.02 -13.13
N LEU A 220 -32.80 7.82 -13.32
CA LEU A 220 -32.04 7.45 -14.52
C LEU A 220 -32.89 7.56 -15.79
N GLN A 221 -34.13 7.06 -15.76
CA GLN A 221 -35.04 7.21 -16.90
C GLN A 221 -35.27 8.67 -17.26
N SER A 222 -35.46 9.52 -16.26
CA SER A 222 -35.66 10.96 -16.46
C SER A 222 -34.42 11.61 -17.05
N ARG A 223 -33.23 11.34 -16.49
CA ARG A 223 -31.96 11.90 -16.96
C ARG A 223 -31.62 11.51 -18.38
N PHE A 224 -31.72 10.24 -18.73
CA PHE A 224 -31.48 9.82 -20.12
C PHE A 224 -32.52 10.37 -21.10
N THR A 225 -33.78 10.52 -20.68
CA THR A 225 -34.83 11.11 -21.52
C THR A 225 -34.56 12.60 -21.77
N GLU A 226 -34.12 13.34 -20.75
CA GLU A 226 -33.72 14.75 -20.87
C GLU A 226 -32.56 14.96 -21.85
N MET A 227 -31.64 13.98 -21.92
CA MET A 227 -30.54 13.93 -22.90
C MET A 227 -30.98 13.55 -24.32
N GLY A 228 -32.23 13.09 -24.50
CA GLY A 228 -32.80 12.74 -25.81
C GLY A 228 -32.58 11.29 -26.25
N TYR A 229 -32.18 10.39 -25.34
CA TYR A 229 -32.00 8.97 -25.64
C TYR A 229 -33.31 8.19 -25.73
N LEU A 230 -33.25 7.03 -26.41
CA LEU A 230 -34.35 6.07 -26.41
C LEU A 230 -34.26 5.22 -25.14
N VAL A 231 -35.14 5.48 -24.17
CA VAL A 231 -35.10 4.84 -22.85
C VAL A 231 -36.11 3.69 -22.76
N SER A 232 -35.67 2.56 -22.20
CA SER A 232 -36.50 1.40 -21.86
C SER A 232 -36.03 0.77 -20.55
N THR A 233 -36.86 -0.08 -19.95
CA THR A 233 -36.49 -0.92 -18.81
C THR A 233 -36.62 -2.39 -19.17
N GLN A 234 -35.81 -3.23 -18.51
CA GLN A 234 -35.92 -4.68 -18.54
C GLN A 234 -36.12 -5.18 -17.11
N ASP A 235 -37.35 -5.60 -16.82
CA ASP A 235 -37.73 -6.07 -15.49
C ASP A 235 -37.03 -7.40 -15.16
N TYR A 236 -36.58 -7.52 -13.92
CA TYR A 236 -35.98 -8.73 -13.35
C TYR A 236 -36.66 -9.06 -12.01
N THR A 237 -36.78 -10.35 -11.69
CA THR A 237 -37.30 -10.80 -10.39
C THR A 237 -36.41 -11.91 -9.88
N ASN A 238 -35.88 -11.72 -8.67
CA ASN A 238 -35.00 -12.69 -8.03
C ASN A 238 -35.81 -13.84 -7.39
N ASP A 239 -35.10 -14.84 -6.88
CA ASP A 239 -35.71 -16.04 -6.27
C ASP A 239 -36.50 -15.73 -4.99
N ALA A 240 -36.20 -14.61 -4.33
CA ALA A 240 -36.96 -14.11 -3.18
C ALA A 240 -38.27 -13.40 -3.58
N GLY A 241 -38.54 -13.26 -4.89
CA GLY A 241 -39.73 -12.58 -5.42
C GLY A 241 -39.65 -11.06 -5.35
N GLN A 242 -38.47 -10.48 -5.12
CA GLN A 242 -38.23 -9.04 -5.23
C GLN A 242 -38.06 -8.68 -6.71
N THR A 243 -38.60 -7.54 -7.12
CA THR A 243 -38.59 -7.10 -8.52
C THR A 243 -37.82 -5.80 -8.64
N GLY A 244 -36.86 -5.78 -9.56
CA GLY A 244 -36.07 -4.62 -9.97
C GLY A 244 -36.08 -4.44 -11.48
N ALA A 245 -35.34 -3.46 -12.01
CA ALA A 245 -35.25 -3.27 -13.46
C ALA A 245 -33.92 -2.71 -13.94
N ASN A 246 -33.34 -3.33 -14.97
CA ASN A 246 -32.25 -2.72 -15.74
C ASN A 246 -32.79 -1.49 -16.48
N VAL A 247 -32.05 -0.37 -16.48
CA VAL A 247 -32.37 0.84 -17.24
C VAL A 247 -31.47 0.93 -18.47
N ILE A 248 -32.07 0.99 -19.66
CA ILE A 248 -31.36 0.94 -20.94
C ILE A 248 -31.67 2.21 -21.74
N ALA A 249 -30.64 3.01 -22.03
CA ALA A 249 -30.73 4.20 -22.87
C ALA A 249 -29.90 4.01 -24.14
N VAL A 250 -30.55 4.14 -25.31
CA VAL A 250 -29.93 3.86 -26.61
C VAL A 250 -29.73 5.14 -27.41
N LYS A 251 -28.50 5.33 -27.89
CA LYS A 251 -28.15 6.25 -28.99
C LYS A 251 -28.09 5.46 -30.29
N PRO A 252 -29.09 5.60 -31.19
CA PRO A 252 -29.14 4.80 -32.40
C PRO A 252 -28.09 5.27 -33.43
N ALA A 253 -27.47 4.31 -34.12
CA ALA A 253 -26.72 4.58 -35.34
C ALA A 253 -27.63 4.77 -36.55
N ALA A 254 -27.11 5.42 -37.59
CA ALA A 254 -27.83 5.56 -38.86
C ALA A 254 -28.01 4.21 -39.61
N ALA A 255 -27.07 3.27 -39.45
CA ALA A 255 -27.10 1.98 -40.12
C ALA A 255 -27.71 0.89 -39.23
N ALA A 256 -28.66 0.10 -39.77
CA ALA A 256 -29.33 -0.98 -39.02
C ALA A 256 -28.41 -2.17 -38.65
N ASN A 257 -27.24 -2.26 -39.27
CA ASN A 257 -26.21 -3.28 -38.98
C ASN A 257 -24.94 -2.63 -38.40
N ALA A 258 -25.05 -1.44 -37.80
CA ALA A 258 -23.93 -0.80 -37.10
C ALA A 258 -23.40 -1.66 -35.96
N ASP A 259 -22.15 -1.42 -35.56
CA ASP A 259 -21.60 -1.97 -34.33
C ASP A 259 -22.39 -1.50 -33.11
N ILE A 260 -22.31 -2.26 -32.02
CA ILE A 260 -22.90 -1.93 -30.72
C ILE A 260 -21.79 -1.81 -29.70
N LEU A 261 -21.67 -0.64 -29.07
CA LEU A 261 -20.81 -0.41 -27.92
C LEU A 261 -21.68 -0.21 -26.67
N LEU A 262 -21.30 -0.85 -25.56
CA LEU A 262 -21.96 -0.67 -24.28
C LEU A 262 -21.07 0.19 -23.36
N VAL A 263 -21.71 1.05 -22.59
CA VAL A 263 -21.15 1.69 -21.40
C VAL A 263 -22.12 1.43 -20.27
N SER A 264 -21.64 0.90 -19.15
CA SER A 264 -22.49 0.24 -18.18
C SER A 264 -22.07 0.52 -16.72
N ALA A 265 -22.99 0.33 -15.77
CA ALA A 265 -22.80 0.44 -14.32
C ALA A 265 -23.95 -0.32 -13.62
N HIS A 266 -23.92 -0.55 -12.30
CA HIS A 266 -25.11 -1.00 -11.55
C HIS A 266 -25.62 0.08 -10.60
N HIS A 267 -26.94 0.14 -10.39
CA HIS A 267 -27.58 1.15 -9.55
C HIS A 267 -28.19 0.60 -8.27
N ASP A 268 -28.12 -0.69 -8.00
CA ASP A 268 -28.51 -1.23 -6.71
C ASP A 268 -27.36 -1.11 -5.69
N SER A 269 -27.69 -1.22 -4.41
CA SER A 269 -26.73 -1.31 -3.30
C SER A 269 -27.07 -2.49 -2.39
N VAL A 270 -26.12 -2.92 -1.57
CA VAL A 270 -26.47 -3.74 -0.41
C VAL A 270 -27.46 -3.02 0.53
N PRO A 271 -28.30 -3.77 1.29
CA PRO A 271 -29.38 -3.17 2.09
C PRO A 271 -28.97 -2.16 3.18
N THR A 272 -27.72 -2.20 3.65
CA THR A 272 -27.25 -1.31 4.72
C THR A 272 -26.51 -0.07 4.23
N ALA A 273 -26.08 -0.06 2.96
CA ALA A 273 -25.27 1.01 2.40
C ALA A 273 -26.14 2.02 1.63
N TYR A 274 -25.70 3.27 1.62
CA TYR A 274 -26.22 4.29 0.70
C TYR A 274 -25.62 4.17 -0.71
N GLY A 275 -24.59 3.32 -0.87
CA GLY A 275 -24.01 2.94 -2.17
C GLY A 275 -23.39 4.09 -2.95
N ALA A 276 -22.80 5.08 -2.26
CA ALA A 276 -22.22 6.24 -2.93
C ALA A 276 -21.02 5.88 -3.81
N ASN A 277 -20.06 5.13 -3.25
CA ASN A 277 -18.98 4.56 -4.03
C ASN A 277 -19.50 3.37 -4.83
N ASP A 278 -20.29 2.50 -4.19
CA ASP A 278 -20.72 1.22 -4.73
C ASP A 278 -22.27 1.14 -4.91
N ASN A 279 -22.83 1.57 -6.03
CA ASN A 279 -22.13 2.08 -7.22
C ASN A 279 -22.76 3.33 -7.85
N ALA A 280 -23.29 4.24 -7.01
CA ALA A 280 -23.77 5.53 -7.49
C ALA A 280 -22.66 6.34 -8.19
N SER A 281 -21.38 6.15 -7.84
CA SER A 281 -20.23 6.77 -8.49
C SER A 281 -20.06 6.34 -9.96
N GLY A 282 -20.14 5.04 -10.25
CA GLY A 282 -20.09 4.49 -11.62
C GLY A 282 -21.31 4.91 -12.44
N VAL A 283 -22.50 4.92 -11.83
CA VAL A 283 -23.72 5.42 -12.48
C VAL A 283 -23.63 6.92 -12.78
N THR A 284 -23.00 7.70 -11.89
CA THR A 284 -22.74 9.13 -12.12
C THR A 284 -21.77 9.34 -13.28
N ALA A 285 -20.71 8.52 -13.38
CA ALA A 285 -19.80 8.54 -14.52
C ALA A 285 -20.51 8.11 -15.83
N LEU A 286 -21.38 7.11 -15.78
CA LEU A 286 -22.20 6.68 -16.92
C LEU A 286 -23.08 7.83 -17.45
N LEU A 287 -23.75 8.56 -16.55
CA LEU A 287 -24.54 9.75 -16.90
C LEU A 287 -23.68 10.85 -17.52
N ALA A 288 -22.45 11.02 -17.05
CA ALA A 288 -21.51 12.02 -17.59
C ALA A 288 -21.04 11.67 -19.01
N VAL A 289 -20.71 10.39 -19.27
CA VAL A 289 -20.36 9.90 -20.61
C VAL A 289 -21.54 10.06 -21.56
N ALA A 290 -22.75 9.73 -21.10
CA ALA A 290 -23.97 9.93 -21.88
C ALA A 290 -24.20 11.43 -22.19
N GLU A 291 -24.14 12.31 -21.20
CA GLU A 291 -24.28 13.76 -21.41
C GLU A 291 -23.28 14.29 -22.46
N ALA A 292 -22.03 13.81 -22.44
CA ALA A 292 -20.99 14.20 -23.40
C ALA A 292 -21.26 13.71 -24.83
N MET A 293 -22.02 12.61 -24.99
CA MET A 293 -22.32 11.99 -26.30
C MET A 293 -23.67 12.41 -26.89
N LYS A 294 -24.49 13.20 -26.17
CA LYS A 294 -25.87 13.49 -26.59
C LYS A 294 -25.95 14.16 -27.98
N ASP A 295 -25.06 15.11 -28.25
CA ASP A 295 -25.05 15.91 -29.48
C ASP A 295 -24.06 15.39 -30.54
N THR A 296 -23.28 14.35 -30.21
CA THR A 296 -22.31 13.73 -31.13
C THR A 296 -23.02 12.86 -32.16
N ALA A 297 -22.65 12.97 -33.44
CA ALA A 297 -23.11 12.04 -34.46
C ALA A 297 -22.32 10.73 -34.35
N THR A 298 -22.98 9.58 -34.47
CA THR A 298 -22.33 8.26 -34.32
C THR A 298 -22.70 7.35 -35.47
N ASP A 299 -21.73 6.57 -35.95
CA ASP A 299 -21.97 5.46 -36.87
C ASP A 299 -22.18 4.12 -36.14
N THR A 300 -21.90 4.12 -34.83
CA THR A 300 -22.03 3.03 -33.87
C THR A 300 -23.25 3.25 -32.97
N GLU A 301 -23.99 2.17 -32.68
CA GLU A 301 -25.09 2.16 -31.72
C GLU A 301 -24.49 2.12 -30.31
N ILE A 302 -24.77 3.14 -29.49
CA ILE A 302 -24.26 3.19 -28.11
C ILE A 302 -25.41 2.86 -27.16
N ARG A 303 -25.19 1.91 -26.25
CA ARG A 303 -26.14 1.56 -25.19
C ARG A 303 -25.54 1.93 -23.83
N PHE A 304 -26.17 2.89 -23.16
CA PHE A 304 -25.89 3.23 -21.77
C PHE A 304 -26.81 2.39 -20.89
N ILE A 305 -26.26 1.51 -20.07
CA ILE A 305 -27.07 0.57 -19.28
C ILE A 305 -26.73 0.68 -17.80
N SER A 306 -27.76 0.75 -16.96
CA SER A 306 -27.61 0.60 -15.52
C SER A 306 -28.31 -0.66 -15.04
N PHE A 307 -27.57 -1.60 -14.46
CA PHE A 307 -28.06 -2.91 -14.01
C PHE A 307 -28.66 -2.87 -12.61
N THR A 308 -29.66 -3.74 -12.39
CA THR A 308 -30.22 -4.06 -11.06
C THR A 308 -29.61 -5.36 -10.53
N ASP A 309 -29.65 -5.56 -9.23
CA ASP A 309 -29.31 -6.81 -8.54
C ASP A 309 -27.90 -7.34 -8.86
N GLU A 310 -26.95 -6.43 -8.99
CA GLU A 310 -25.53 -6.77 -9.10
C GLU A 310 -25.04 -7.42 -7.80
N GLU A 311 -25.44 -6.83 -6.67
CA GLU A 311 -24.97 -7.14 -5.32
C GLU A 311 -25.31 -8.56 -4.85
N ASN A 312 -26.26 -9.20 -5.54
CA ASN A 312 -26.68 -10.59 -5.31
C ASN A 312 -26.22 -11.54 -6.42
N GLY A 313 -25.14 -11.18 -7.13
CA GLY A 313 -24.47 -12.06 -8.09
C GLY A 313 -24.66 -11.67 -9.55
N LYS A 314 -24.57 -10.37 -9.87
CA LYS A 314 -24.60 -9.82 -11.25
C LYS A 314 -25.90 -10.20 -11.98
N ASN A 315 -27.01 -10.31 -11.27
CA ASN A 315 -28.21 -10.95 -11.82
C ASN A 315 -28.83 -10.12 -12.94
N GLY A 316 -28.81 -8.79 -12.85
CA GLY A 316 -29.27 -7.90 -13.91
C GLY A 316 -28.49 -8.05 -15.21
N SER A 317 -27.16 -8.05 -15.15
CA SER A 317 -26.30 -8.20 -16.34
C SER A 317 -26.34 -9.62 -16.91
N ARG A 318 -26.33 -10.66 -16.07
CA ARG A 318 -26.53 -12.07 -16.49
C ARG A 318 -27.88 -12.26 -17.18
N TYR A 319 -28.92 -11.64 -16.64
CA TYR A 319 -30.24 -11.68 -17.26
C TYR A 319 -30.20 -10.99 -18.63
N TYR A 320 -29.60 -9.79 -18.72
CA TYR A 320 -29.47 -9.06 -19.98
C TYR A 320 -28.73 -9.88 -21.05
N THR A 321 -27.55 -10.42 -20.74
CA THR A 321 -26.75 -11.20 -21.70
C THR A 321 -27.45 -12.48 -22.13
N SER A 322 -28.21 -13.13 -21.23
CA SER A 322 -29.02 -14.32 -21.56
C SER A 322 -30.15 -14.05 -22.57
N LYS A 323 -30.56 -12.79 -22.74
CA LYS A 323 -31.63 -12.39 -23.66
C LYS A 323 -31.12 -11.85 -25.01
N LEU A 324 -29.80 -11.72 -25.18
CA LEU A 324 -29.23 -11.25 -26.43
C LEU A 324 -29.50 -12.23 -27.56
N SER A 325 -30.00 -11.70 -28.68
CA SER A 325 -30.08 -12.48 -29.91
C SER A 325 -28.69 -12.65 -30.54
N GLU A 326 -28.49 -13.72 -31.30
CA GLU A 326 -27.23 -13.93 -32.06
C GLU A 326 -26.87 -12.73 -32.93
N ALA A 327 -27.87 -12.10 -33.55
CA ALA A 327 -27.67 -10.93 -34.39
C ALA A 327 -27.24 -9.70 -33.59
N GLU A 328 -27.67 -9.53 -32.34
CA GLU A 328 -27.20 -8.45 -31.46
C GLU A 328 -25.80 -8.75 -30.95
N ARG A 329 -25.59 -9.95 -30.41
CA ARG A 329 -24.27 -10.38 -29.93
C ARG A 329 -23.21 -10.24 -31.01
N SER A 330 -23.51 -10.63 -32.26
CA SER A 330 -22.56 -10.51 -33.37
C SER A 330 -22.20 -9.06 -33.78
N ARG A 331 -22.94 -8.06 -33.30
CA ARG A 331 -22.64 -6.65 -33.55
C ARG A 331 -21.98 -5.98 -32.34
N MET A 332 -21.98 -6.62 -31.16
CA MET A 332 -21.35 -6.08 -29.97
C MET A 332 -19.85 -6.12 -30.11
N ILE A 333 -19.23 -4.94 -30.12
CA ILE A 333 -17.78 -4.79 -30.21
C ILE A 333 -17.13 -4.73 -28.83
N GLY A 334 -17.87 -4.29 -27.82
CA GLY A 334 -17.50 -4.48 -26.43
C GLY A 334 -18.34 -3.71 -25.42
N ASP A 335 -17.95 -3.82 -24.16
CA ASP A 335 -18.59 -3.24 -22.98
C ASP A 335 -17.57 -2.55 -22.06
N ILE A 336 -17.84 -1.31 -21.67
CA ILE A 336 -17.05 -0.53 -20.71
C ILE A 336 -17.90 -0.34 -19.45
N GLN A 337 -17.71 -1.21 -18.45
CA GLN A 337 -18.37 -1.13 -17.15
C GLN A 337 -17.65 -0.13 -16.25
N LEU A 338 -18.41 0.66 -15.50
CA LEU A 338 -17.96 1.63 -14.51
C LEU A 338 -18.40 1.16 -13.13
N ASP A 339 -17.44 0.93 -12.24
CA ASP A 339 -17.74 0.45 -10.88
C ASP A 339 -16.77 1.01 -9.85
N MET A 340 -17.29 1.61 -8.78
CA MET A 340 -16.52 2.23 -7.69
C MET A 340 -15.47 3.24 -8.17
N LEU A 341 -15.79 4.54 -8.14
CA LEU A 341 -14.90 5.60 -8.62
C LEU A 341 -14.74 6.71 -7.59
N GLY A 342 -13.50 6.86 -7.09
CA GLY A 342 -13.10 7.97 -6.24
C GLY A 342 -13.40 7.77 -4.75
N GLY A 343 -13.70 6.55 -4.30
CA GLY A 343 -13.94 6.26 -2.89
C GLY A 343 -12.73 6.47 -1.98
N LEU A 344 -12.99 6.76 -0.70
CA LEU A 344 -11.96 6.94 0.32
C LEU A 344 -11.02 5.72 0.42
N GLY A 345 -9.72 5.99 0.34
CA GLY A 345 -8.67 4.96 0.36
C GLY A 345 -8.27 4.45 -1.02
N SER A 346 -8.90 4.93 -2.09
CA SER A 346 -8.43 4.69 -3.46
C SER A 346 -7.20 5.54 -3.79
N SER A 347 -6.31 5.00 -4.63
CA SER A 347 -5.08 5.67 -5.06
C SER A 347 -5.05 5.99 -6.56
N GLY A 348 -6.22 6.08 -7.19
CA GLY A 348 -6.39 6.32 -8.63
C GLY A 348 -7.42 5.36 -9.24
N SER A 349 -7.31 5.14 -10.56
CA SER A 349 -8.19 4.22 -11.32
C SER A 349 -7.40 3.10 -12.00
N LYS A 350 -8.11 2.02 -12.33
CA LYS A 350 -7.66 0.79 -12.98
C LYS A 350 -8.59 0.45 -14.12
N VAL A 351 -8.07 -0.29 -15.09
CA VAL A 351 -8.90 -1.04 -16.04
C VAL A 351 -8.64 -2.52 -15.86
N CYS A 352 -9.70 -3.27 -15.63
CA CYS A 352 -9.65 -4.69 -15.36
C CYS A 352 -10.35 -5.49 -16.46
N THR A 353 -9.74 -6.61 -16.86
CA THR A 353 -10.44 -7.72 -17.54
C THR A 353 -10.67 -8.84 -16.52
N MET A 354 -11.38 -9.91 -16.88
CA MET A 354 -11.60 -11.02 -15.94
C MET A 354 -10.30 -11.72 -15.51
N ASP A 355 -9.34 -11.85 -16.42
CA ASP A 355 -8.12 -12.64 -16.25
C ASP A 355 -6.84 -11.80 -16.27
N GLY A 356 -6.96 -10.46 -16.39
CA GLY A 356 -5.84 -9.54 -16.49
C GLY A 356 -5.16 -9.53 -17.86
N GLU A 357 -5.58 -10.40 -18.77
CA GLU A 357 -5.12 -10.38 -20.15
C GLU A 357 -5.77 -9.20 -20.89
N THR A 358 -4.98 -8.50 -21.71
CA THR A 358 -5.51 -7.34 -22.42
C THR A 358 -6.46 -7.75 -23.54
N ASN A 359 -7.47 -6.91 -23.77
CA ASN A 359 -8.30 -6.94 -24.96
C ASN A 359 -8.23 -5.58 -25.67
N TRP A 360 -8.89 -5.48 -26.82
CA TRP A 360 -8.78 -4.25 -27.63
C TRP A 360 -9.34 -3.02 -26.90
N LEU A 361 -10.34 -3.19 -26.03
CA LEU A 361 -10.90 -2.11 -25.21
C LEU A 361 -9.95 -1.68 -24.10
N SER A 362 -9.33 -2.63 -23.39
CA SER A 362 -8.39 -2.28 -22.31
C SER A 362 -7.18 -1.53 -22.86
N ASP A 363 -6.67 -1.96 -24.03
CA ASP A 363 -5.58 -1.28 -24.73
C ASP A 363 -5.98 0.15 -25.13
N LEU A 364 -7.19 0.34 -25.66
CA LEU A 364 -7.69 1.66 -26.04
C LEU A 364 -7.84 2.58 -24.83
N ILE A 365 -8.44 2.10 -23.74
CA ILE A 365 -8.60 2.92 -22.52
C ILE A 365 -7.23 3.26 -21.92
N GLY A 366 -6.29 2.30 -21.87
CA GLY A 366 -4.91 2.55 -21.43
C GLY A 366 -4.19 3.57 -22.32
N GLN A 367 -4.45 3.60 -23.62
CA GLN A 367 -3.94 4.65 -24.52
C GLN A 367 -4.55 6.02 -24.24
N LYS A 368 -5.83 6.08 -23.83
CA LYS A 368 -6.48 7.35 -23.43
C LYS A 368 -5.95 7.88 -22.11
N ASN A 369 -5.54 6.99 -21.21
CA ASN A 369 -4.96 7.39 -19.93
C ASN A 369 -3.95 6.34 -19.43
N ALA A 370 -2.66 6.59 -19.69
CA ALA A 370 -1.59 5.69 -19.29
C ALA A 370 -1.40 5.59 -17.76
N SER A 371 -2.04 6.46 -16.97
CA SER A 371 -2.03 6.33 -15.50
C SER A 371 -2.93 5.20 -14.99
N PHE A 372 -3.84 4.67 -15.82
CA PHE A 372 -4.73 3.59 -15.41
C PHE A 372 -3.98 2.27 -15.42
N MET A 373 -3.86 1.64 -14.25
CA MET A 373 -3.18 0.35 -14.17
C MET A 373 -4.05 -0.79 -14.70
N MET A 374 -3.42 -1.77 -15.33
CA MET A 374 -4.07 -3.02 -15.72
C MET A 374 -4.26 -3.93 -14.51
N GLY A 375 -5.41 -4.58 -14.44
CA GLY A 375 -5.75 -5.51 -13.37
C GLY A 375 -6.65 -6.65 -13.83
N ALA A 376 -6.92 -7.57 -12.91
CA ALA A 376 -7.88 -8.66 -13.08
C ALA A 376 -8.99 -8.52 -12.02
N GLU A 377 -10.25 -8.58 -12.42
CA GLU A 377 -11.41 -8.54 -11.52
C GLU A 377 -12.58 -9.32 -12.13
N THR A 378 -13.32 -10.07 -11.29
CA THR A 378 -14.48 -10.89 -11.70
C THR A 378 -15.75 -10.57 -10.90
N ALA A 379 -15.66 -9.66 -9.92
CA ALA A 379 -16.75 -9.35 -9.01
C ALA A 379 -17.94 -8.68 -9.72
N SER A 380 -17.68 -7.80 -10.70
CA SER A 380 -18.68 -6.91 -11.32
C SER A 380 -19.24 -7.39 -12.67
N ASP A 381 -20.23 -6.67 -13.20
CA ASP A 381 -21.06 -7.02 -14.36
C ASP A 381 -20.29 -7.24 -15.68
N HIS A 382 -19.09 -6.67 -15.84
CA HIS A 382 -18.27 -6.87 -17.05
C HIS A 382 -17.98 -8.35 -17.28
N ALA A 383 -17.89 -9.15 -16.21
CA ALA A 383 -17.69 -10.59 -16.29
C ALA A 383 -18.83 -11.28 -17.05
N SER A 384 -20.08 -10.85 -16.85
CA SER A 384 -21.25 -11.37 -17.57
C SER A 384 -21.14 -11.20 -19.09
N PHE A 385 -20.49 -10.12 -19.54
CA PHE A 385 -20.26 -9.84 -20.97
C PHE A 385 -19.11 -10.64 -21.55
N GLN A 386 -17.96 -10.69 -20.87
CA GLN A 386 -16.80 -11.46 -21.33
C GLN A 386 -17.17 -12.94 -21.50
N LEU A 387 -17.90 -13.50 -20.52
CA LEU A 387 -18.39 -14.89 -20.56
C LEU A 387 -19.48 -15.12 -21.61
N ALA A 388 -20.19 -14.07 -22.02
CA ALA A 388 -21.15 -14.12 -23.12
C ALA A 388 -20.49 -13.96 -24.51
N GLY A 389 -19.16 -13.87 -24.58
CA GLY A 389 -18.40 -13.70 -25.83
C GLY A 389 -18.39 -12.27 -26.33
N VAL A 390 -18.43 -11.29 -25.43
CA VAL A 390 -18.32 -9.85 -25.76
C VAL A 390 -17.09 -9.30 -25.04
N PRO A 391 -16.09 -8.73 -25.73
CA PRO A 391 -14.96 -8.09 -25.06
C PRO A 391 -15.46 -7.05 -24.06
N SER A 392 -15.08 -7.15 -22.81
CA SER A 392 -15.49 -6.19 -21.78
C SER A 392 -14.33 -5.77 -20.92
N VAL A 393 -14.47 -4.59 -20.32
CA VAL A 393 -13.50 -4.03 -19.38
C VAL A 393 -14.25 -3.34 -18.25
N LEU A 394 -13.69 -3.45 -17.06
CA LEU A 394 -14.13 -2.72 -15.89
C LEU A 394 -13.19 -1.55 -15.63
N VAL A 395 -13.70 -0.32 -15.68
CA VAL A 395 -13.02 0.86 -15.18
C VAL A 395 -13.45 1.07 -13.73
N MET A 396 -12.53 0.86 -12.82
CA MET A 396 -12.77 0.99 -11.37
C MET A 396 -11.65 1.74 -10.68
N GLN A 397 -11.85 2.11 -9.43
CA GLN A 397 -10.79 2.67 -8.59
C GLN A 397 -9.69 1.63 -8.27
N ASN A 398 -8.48 2.11 -7.96
CA ASN A 398 -7.43 1.26 -7.44
C ASN A 398 -7.63 0.99 -5.94
N GLY A 399 -7.98 -0.26 -5.63
CA GLY A 399 -8.24 -0.77 -4.28
C GLY A 399 -9.73 -0.69 -3.91
N ARG A 400 -10.21 -1.55 -3.01
CA ARG A 400 -11.65 -1.58 -2.68
C ARG A 400 -12.16 -0.37 -1.90
N GLY A 401 -11.26 0.44 -1.34
CA GLY A 401 -11.63 1.54 -0.44
C GLY A 401 -12.05 1.03 0.93
N TYR A 402 -12.03 1.92 1.93
CA TYR A 402 -12.16 1.50 3.33
C TYR A 402 -13.59 1.21 3.78
N LEU A 403 -14.61 1.72 3.08
CA LEU A 403 -16.01 1.76 3.56
C LEU A 403 -16.96 0.90 2.71
N TYR A 404 -16.41 -0.03 1.93
CA TYR A 404 -17.14 -0.98 1.10
C TYR A 404 -18.27 -1.68 1.87
N HIS A 405 -19.47 -1.71 1.31
CA HIS A 405 -20.68 -2.35 1.87
C HIS A 405 -21.06 -1.88 3.28
N SER A 406 -20.71 -0.65 3.65
CA SER A 406 -20.97 -0.10 4.98
C SER A 406 -21.98 1.04 4.97
N ALA A 407 -22.59 1.29 6.14
CA ALA A 407 -23.46 2.44 6.36
C ALA A 407 -22.76 3.81 6.20
N ALA A 408 -21.43 3.84 6.07
CA ALA A 408 -20.64 5.05 5.85
C ALA A 408 -20.20 5.24 4.39
N ASP A 409 -20.64 4.38 3.46
CA ASP A 409 -20.46 4.61 2.03
C ASP A 409 -21.41 5.72 1.52
N VAL A 410 -21.00 6.98 1.70
CA VAL A 410 -21.81 8.18 1.45
C VAL A 410 -21.10 9.16 0.51
N ALA A 411 -21.88 10.02 -0.16
CA ALA A 411 -21.38 10.92 -1.22
C ALA A 411 -20.21 11.83 -0.79
N SER A 412 -20.15 12.24 0.49
CA SER A 412 -19.06 13.06 1.02
C SER A 412 -17.68 12.37 1.04
N GLN A 413 -17.64 11.05 0.82
CA GLN A 413 -16.42 10.25 0.79
C GLN A 413 -15.89 10.03 -0.64
N ILE A 414 -16.52 10.64 -1.65
CA ILE A 414 -16.13 10.50 -3.06
C ILE A 414 -15.32 11.70 -3.54
N ASP A 415 -14.13 11.45 -4.09
CA ASP A 415 -13.38 12.44 -4.85
C ASP A 415 -13.99 12.60 -6.26
N LEU A 416 -14.77 13.68 -6.41
CA LEU A 416 -15.44 14.03 -7.66
C LEU A 416 -14.45 14.32 -8.81
N TYR A 417 -13.20 14.68 -8.55
CA TYR A 417 -12.23 14.93 -9.63
C TYR A 417 -11.68 13.63 -10.20
N THR A 418 -11.37 12.65 -9.34
CA THR A 418 -11.01 11.29 -9.76
C THR A 418 -12.17 10.64 -10.55
N LEU A 419 -13.41 10.77 -10.06
CA LEU A 419 -14.60 10.33 -10.79
C LEU A 419 -14.72 11.01 -12.16
N ALA A 420 -14.59 12.34 -12.21
CA ALA A 420 -14.66 13.10 -13.46
C ALA A 420 -13.55 12.69 -14.46
N GLY A 421 -12.34 12.45 -13.98
CA GLY A 421 -11.22 11.98 -14.79
C GLY A 421 -11.51 10.63 -15.45
N ALA A 422 -12.05 9.67 -14.70
CA ALA A 422 -12.48 8.38 -15.25
C ALA A 422 -13.57 8.53 -16.31
N ALA A 423 -14.59 9.34 -16.05
CA ALA A 423 -15.65 9.62 -17.02
C ALA A 423 -15.10 10.28 -18.30
N GLN A 424 -14.14 11.19 -18.19
CA GLN A 424 -13.49 11.84 -19.33
C GLN A 424 -12.65 10.86 -20.16
N THR A 425 -11.87 9.99 -19.52
CA THR A 425 -11.10 8.94 -20.20
C THR A 425 -12.02 8.02 -21.00
N VAL A 426 -13.12 7.55 -20.39
CA VAL A 426 -14.11 6.70 -21.07
C VAL A 426 -14.81 7.46 -22.19
N THR A 427 -15.18 8.72 -21.98
CA THR A 427 -15.76 9.58 -23.02
C THR A 427 -14.83 9.67 -24.24
N ALA A 428 -13.54 9.86 -24.04
CA ALA A 428 -12.57 9.96 -25.13
C ALA A 428 -12.44 8.64 -25.92
N ALA A 429 -12.51 7.48 -25.25
CA ALA A 429 -12.54 6.18 -25.91
C ALA A 429 -13.83 5.98 -26.71
N VAL A 430 -14.99 6.29 -26.11
CA VAL A 430 -16.31 6.16 -26.75
C VAL A 430 -16.43 7.08 -27.97
N GLN A 431 -15.89 8.30 -27.91
CA GLN A 431 -15.86 9.24 -29.04
C GLN A 431 -15.03 8.70 -30.22
N GLU A 432 -13.85 8.11 -29.94
CA GLU A 432 -13.03 7.50 -31.01
C GLU A 432 -13.74 6.31 -31.65
N ILE A 433 -14.32 5.41 -30.85
CA ILE A 433 -15.02 4.22 -31.36
C ILE A 433 -16.22 4.62 -32.22
N ALA A 434 -16.93 5.68 -31.84
CA ALA A 434 -18.16 6.11 -32.50
C ALA A 434 -17.95 7.07 -33.68
N ASP A 435 -16.71 7.45 -33.98
CA ASP A 435 -16.38 8.33 -35.10
C ASP A 435 -16.58 7.59 -36.44
N ALA A 436 -17.20 8.27 -37.40
CA ALA A 436 -17.53 7.70 -38.70
C ALA A 436 -16.30 7.33 -39.56
N ASP A 437 -15.12 7.86 -39.23
CA ASP A 437 -13.86 7.52 -39.88
C ASP A 437 -13.13 6.35 -39.19
N THR A 438 -13.62 5.89 -38.03
CA THR A 438 -13.05 4.76 -37.30
C THR A 438 -13.53 3.43 -37.91
N PRO A 439 -12.63 2.50 -38.28
CA PRO A 439 -13.02 1.19 -38.77
C PRO A 439 -13.77 0.38 -37.71
N SER A 440 -14.70 -0.47 -38.17
CA SER A 440 -15.40 -1.42 -37.30
C SER A 440 -14.41 -2.33 -36.55
N TYR A 441 -14.61 -2.46 -35.24
CA TYR A 441 -13.86 -3.38 -34.37
C TYR A 441 -14.43 -4.80 -34.34
N ARG A 442 -15.49 -5.07 -35.12
CA ARG A 442 -16.21 -6.34 -35.12
C ARG A 442 -15.29 -7.54 -35.31
N ASP A 443 -14.46 -7.56 -36.34
CA ASP A 443 -13.60 -8.71 -36.61
C ASP A 443 -12.61 -9.00 -35.45
N ILE A 444 -12.09 -7.95 -34.80
CA ILE A 444 -11.21 -8.08 -33.63
C ILE A 444 -12.00 -8.61 -32.43
N ALA A 445 -13.18 -8.05 -32.17
CA ALA A 445 -14.04 -8.46 -31.08
C ALA A 445 -14.47 -9.93 -31.19
N HIS A 446 -14.86 -10.39 -32.39
CA HIS A 446 -15.21 -11.79 -32.65
C HIS A 446 -14.03 -12.74 -32.46
N ALA A 447 -12.84 -12.35 -32.94
CA ALA A 447 -11.65 -13.18 -32.78
C ALA A 447 -11.26 -13.35 -31.29
N GLN A 448 -11.45 -12.31 -30.48
CA GLN A 448 -11.20 -12.37 -29.03
C GLN A 448 -12.31 -13.12 -28.27
N ALA A 449 -13.57 -12.98 -28.72
CA ALA A 449 -14.75 -13.62 -28.13
C ALA A 449 -14.67 -15.15 -28.09
N GLU A 450 -14.10 -15.79 -29.12
CA GLU A 450 -13.93 -17.25 -29.19
C GLU A 450 -12.99 -17.79 -28.08
N GLY A 451 -12.19 -16.91 -27.46
CA GLY A 451 -11.22 -17.27 -26.43
C GLY A 451 -11.70 -17.09 -24.98
N TYR A 452 -12.85 -16.48 -24.73
CA TYR A 452 -13.29 -16.18 -23.37
C TYR A 452 -13.91 -17.40 -22.68
N THR A 453 -13.16 -17.95 -21.74
CA THR A 453 -13.61 -19.01 -20.83
C THR A 453 -13.07 -18.68 -19.45
N TYR A 454 -13.84 -18.96 -18.40
CA TYR A 454 -13.36 -18.77 -17.04
C TYR A 454 -12.05 -19.55 -16.83
N ARG A 455 -11.02 -18.86 -16.31
CA ARG A 455 -9.71 -19.43 -16.01
C ARG A 455 -9.61 -19.69 -14.52
N GLN A 456 -9.55 -20.96 -14.13
CA GLN A 456 -9.22 -21.35 -12.77
C GLN A 456 -7.70 -21.29 -12.59
N THR A 457 -7.20 -20.19 -12.04
CA THR A 457 -5.80 -20.09 -11.62
C THR A 457 -5.57 -20.81 -10.29
N ARG A 458 -4.30 -20.93 -9.90
CA ARG A 458 -3.93 -21.40 -8.56
C ARG A 458 -4.56 -20.54 -7.45
N GLN A 459 -4.63 -19.22 -7.66
CA GLN A 459 -5.12 -18.23 -6.71
C GLN A 459 -6.66 -18.14 -6.69
N ASN A 460 -7.33 -18.48 -7.80
CA ASN A 460 -8.79 -18.50 -7.82
C ASN A 460 -9.28 -19.50 -6.78
N VAL A 461 -10.10 -18.98 -5.90
CA VAL A 461 -10.75 -19.72 -4.84
C VAL A 461 -11.78 -20.72 -5.38
N ILE A 462 -12.00 -21.82 -4.64
CA ILE A 462 -13.13 -22.72 -4.85
C ILE A 462 -13.88 -22.83 -3.51
N TYR A 463 -15.11 -22.29 -3.46
CA TYR A 463 -15.95 -22.29 -2.26
C TYR A 463 -16.57 -23.69 -2.04
N PHE A 464 -15.80 -24.65 -1.52
CA PHE A 464 -16.36 -25.94 -1.10
C PHE A 464 -17.42 -25.72 -0.02
N ASN A 465 -18.51 -26.49 -0.09
CA ASN A 465 -19.75 -26.32 0.65
C ASN A 465 -20.54 -25.04 0.34
N SER A 466 -20.23 -24.30 -0.73
CA SER A 466 -21.13 -23.24 -1.20
C SER A 466 -22.37 -23.82 -1.86
N SER A 467 -23.41 -22.99 -1.96
CA SER A 467 -24.56 -23.32 -2.80
C SER A 467 -24.18 -23.23 -4.28
N LEU A 468 -25.00 -23.81 -5.15
CA LEU A 468 -24.88 -23.65 -6.61
C LEU A 468 -24.95 -22.17 -7.00
N ALA A 469 -25.87 -21.40 -6.40
CA ALA A 469 -26.06 -19.99 -6.70
C ALA A 469 -24.77 -19.19 -6.43
N ASP A 470 -24.09 -19.46 -5.32
CA ASP A 470 -22.81 -18.81 -4.99
C ASP A 470 -21.72 -19.19 -6.00
N THR A 471 -21.66 -20.46 -6.43
CA THR A 471 -20.71 -20.91 -7.44
C THR A 471 -20.96 -20.20 -8.78
N GLU A 472 -22.20 -20.14 -9.23
CA GLU A 472 -22.55 -19.47 -10.49
C GLU A 472 -22.33 -17.96 -10.44
N ALA A 473 -22.59 -17.33 -9.29
CA ALA A 473 -22.30 -15.92 -9.06
C ALA A 473 -20.79 -15.64 -9.10
N TYR A 474 -19.98 -16.56 -8.56
CA TYR A 474 -18.53 -16.44 -8.54
C TYR A 474 -17.90 -16.69 -9.91
N ILE A 475 -18.31 -17.75 -10.62
CA ILE A 475 -17.80 -18.08 -11.95
C ILE A 475 -18.38 -17.11 -13.00
N GLY A 476 -19.59 -16.60 -12.77
CA GLY A 476 -20.32 -15.71 -13.68
C GLY A 476 -21.13 -16.45 -14.77
N VAL A 477 -21.17 -17.78 -14.75
CA VAL A 477 -21.97 -18.60 -15.69
C VAL A 477 -22.83 -19.62 -14.97
N VAL A 478 -23.95 -19.98 -15.60
CA VAL A 478 -24.83 -21.08 -15.16
C VAL A 478 -24.24 -22.42 -15.58
N GLY A 479 -24.18 -23.38 -14.66
CA GLY A 479 -23.71 -24.75 -14.97
C GLY A 479 -24.76 -25.57 -15.71
N GLU A 480 -24.34 -26.49 -16.58
CA GLU A 480 -25.27 -27.46 -17.19
C GLU A 480 -25.47 -28.65 -16.25
N LEU A 481 -26.69 -28.88 -15.73
CA LEU A 481 -26.99 -30.09 -14.97
C LEU A 481 -26.88 -31.32 -15.88
N VAL A 482 -25.89 -32.18 -15.63
CA VAL A 482 -25.60 -33.37 -16.45
C VAL A 482 -25.95 -34.68 -15.76
N ASP A 483 -26.04 -34.69 -14.41
CA ASP A 483 -26.39 -35.89 -13.65
C ASP A 483 -27.04 -35.58 -12.29
N THR A 484 -27.89 -36.49 -11.80
CA THR A 484 -28.49 -36.48 -10.46
C THR A 484 -28.54 -37.90 -9.89
N GLU A 485 -27.85 -38.15 -8.78
CA GLU A 485 -27.81 -39.45 -8.09
C GLU A 485 -28.37 -39.37 -6.67
N GLU A 486 -29.14 -40.37 -6.24
CA GLU A 486 -29.63 -40.49 -4.85
C GLU A 486 -28.95 -41.65 -4.12
N VAL A 487 -28.29 -41.37 -3.01
CA VAL A 487 -27.69 -42.37 -2.13
C VAL A 487 -28.51 -42.49 -0.86
N ASN A 488 -29.11 -43.66 -0.65
CA ASN A 488 -30.01 -43.94 0.47
C ASN A 488 -29.33 -44.83 1.53
N GLY A 489 -29.41 -44.44 2.80
CA GLY A 489 -28.98 -45.23 3.96
C GLY A 489 -30.11 -45.48 4.96
N ASP A 490 -29.79 -46.07 6.12
CA ASP A 490 -30.78 -46.31 7.19
C ASP A 490 -31.18 -44.98 7.86
N GLY A 491 -32.17 -44.29 7.29
CA GLY A 491 -32.77 -43.07 7.84
C GLY A 491 -32.24 -41.74 7.26
N TRP A 492 -31.44 -41.77 6.20
CA TRP A 492 -30.99 -40.60 5.46
C TRP A 492 -31.00 -40.83 3.95
N THR A 493 -31.14 -39.75 3.18
CA THR A 493 -31.00 -39.72 1.73
C THR A 493 -30.11 -38.54 1.39
N ASP A 494 -29.05 -38.79 0.64
CA ASP A 494 -28.24 -37.74 0.03
C ASP A 494 -28.54 -37.65 -1.47
N VAL A 495 -28.77 -36.44 -1.96
CA VAL A 495 -28.90 -36.14 -3.38
C VAL A 495 -27.57 -35.55 -3.86
N TYR A 496 -27.08 -36.06 -4.98
CA TYR A 496 -25.88 -35.59 -5.65
C TYR A 496 -26.24 -35.02 -7.01
N ASP A 497 -26.09 -33.72 -7.21
CA ASP A 497 -26.27 -33.08 -8.52
C ASP A 497 -24.91 -32.72 -9.11
N THR A 498 -24.70 -33.01 -10.39
CA THR A 498 -23.44 -32.73 -11.11
C THR A 498 -23.67 -31.72 -12.22
N TYR A 499 -22.93 -30.63 -12.17
CA TYR A 499 -23.00 -29.54 -13.14
C TYR A 499 -21.71 -29.45 -13.96
N LEU A 500 -21.84 -29.37 -15.29
CA LEU A 500 -20.75 -29.25 -16.23
C LEU A 500 -20.44 -27.76 -16.52
N TYR A 501 -19.15 -27.45 -16.47
CA TYR A 501 -18.55 -26.17 -16.86
C TYR A 501 -17.40 -26.39 -17.84
N SER A 502 -17.16 -25.40 -18.71
CA SER A 502 -15.99 -25.33 -19.58
C SER A 502 -15.02 -24.28 -19.04
N MET A 503 -13.86 -24.71 -18.54
CA MET A 503 -12.94 -23.84 -17.79
C MET A 503 -11.48 -24.14 -18.15
N ARG A 504 -10.63 -23.12 -18.20
CA ARG A 504 -9.17 -23.34 -18.30
C ARG A 504 -8.61 -23.67 -16.94
N TRP A 505 -7.84 -24.74 -16.85
CA TRP A 505 -7.16 -25.18 -15.63
C TRP A 505 -5.66 -25.26 -15.84
N PHE A 506 -4.90 -25.04 -14.77
CA PHE A 506 -3.45 -25.30 -14.71
C PHE A 506 -2.63 -24.53 -15.77
N ASP A 507 -3.10 -23.34 -16.17
CA ASP A 507 -2.55 -22.54 -17.28
C ASP A 507 -2.53 -23.27 -18.64
N GLY A 508 -3.45 -24.22 -18.82
CA GLY A 508 -3.73 -24.82 -20.11
C GLY A 508 -4.35 -23.82 -21.10
N GLU A 509 -3.85 -23.81 -22.33
CA GLU A 509 -4.36 -22.96 -23.41
C GLU A 509 -5.81 -23.26 -23.83
N GLN A 510 -6.26 -24.51 -23.67
CA GLN A 510 -7.58 -24.97 -24.06
C GLN A 510 -8.43 -25.25 -22.81
N PRO A 511 -9.74 -24.94 -22.83
CA PRO A 511 -10.63 -25.27 -21.74
C PRO A 511 -10.75 -26.80 -21.56
N MET A 512 -11.00 -27.22 -20.33
CA MET A 512 -11.22 -28.61 -19.92
C MET A 512 -12.65 -28.76 -19.39
N ASN A 513 -13.29 -29.90 -19.70
CA ASN A 513 -14.59 -30.24 -19.13
C ASN A 513 -14.44 -30.46 -17.63
N THR A 514 -15.19 -29.69 -16.86
CA THR A 514 -15.10 -29.61 -15.40
C THR A 514 -16.47 -29.87 -14.79
N TYR A 515 -16.57 -30.86 -13.92
CA TYR A 515 -17.80 -31.35 -13.34
C TYR A 515 -17.81 -31.01 -11.85
N TYR A 516 -18.68 -30.08 -11.45
CA TYR A 516 -18.87 -29.69 -10.06
C TYR A 516 -19.98 -30.54 -9.46
N ARG A 517 -19.69 -31.25 -8.37
CA ARG A 517 -20.63 -32.17 -7.74
C ARG A 517 -21.11 -31.65 -6.39
N TYR A 518 -22.42 -31.48 -6.25
CA TYR A 518 -23.08 -30.93 -5.06
C TYR A 518 -23.79 -32.04 -4.28
N ARG A 519 -23.54 -32.14 -2.98
CA ARG A 519 -24.26 -33.05 -2.08
C ARG A 519 -25.29 -32.25 -1.28
N ASN A 520 -26.57 -32.58 -1.43
CA ASN A 520 -27.70 -31.88 -0.82
C ASN A 520 -27.64 -30.36 -1.03
N GLY A 521 -27.25 -29.94 -2.24
CA GLY A 521 -27.14 -28.53 -2.63
C GLY A 521 -25.81 -27.85 -2.32
N PHE A 522 -24.84 -28.55 -1.73
CA PHE A 522 -23.55 -27.96 -1.33
C PHE A 522 -22.36 -28.59 -2.07
N LEU A 523 -21.46 -27.77 -2.61
CA LEU A 523 -20.32 -28.23 -3.42
C LEU A 523 -19.41 -29.17 -2.61
N GLN A 524 -19.18 -30.39 -3.10
CA GLN A 524 -18.38 -31.38 -2.39
C GLN A 524 -17.02 -31.65 -3.04
N ASN A 525 -17.00 -31.84 -4.36
CA ASN A 525 -15.79 -32.13 -5.13
C ASN A 525 -15.94 -31.66 -6.58
N ILE A 526 -14.81 -31.61 -7.28
CA ILE A 526 -14.74 -31.27 -8.71
C ILE A 526 -13.95 -32.36 -9.43
N GLU A 527 -14.48 -32.81 -10.56
CA GLU A 527 -13.82 -33.73 -11.48
C GLU A 527 -13.49 -33.02 -12.80
N ILE A 528 -12.27 -33.15 -13.28
CA ILE A 528 -11.83 -32.60 -14.57
C ILE A 528 -11.48 -33.78 -15.47
N HIS A 529 -11.94 -33.72 -16.71
CA HIS A 529 -11.71 -34.75 -17.73
C HIS A 529 -10.93 -34.17 -18.92
N PRO A 530 -9.60 -33.99 -18.79
CA PRO A 530 -8.81 -33.26 -19.79
C PRO A 530 -8.74 -33.96 -21.15
N THR A 531 -8.88 -35.29 -21.17
CA THR A 531 -8.82 -36.08 -22.41
C THR A 531 -10.03 -35.89 -23.31
N GLU A 532 -11.17 -35.44 -22.75
CA GLU A 532 -12.35 -35.05 -23.53
C GLU A 532 -12.08 -33.80 -24.39
N THR A 533 -11.14 -32.96 -23.97
CA THR A 533 -10.78 -31.71 -24.66
C THR A 533 -9.41 -31.77 -25.34
N GLY A 534 -8.81 -32.97 -25.45
CA GLY A 534 -7.62 -33.23 -26.26
C GLY A 534 -6.28 -33.17 -25.51
N TYR A 535 -6.29 -33.02 -24.18
CA TYR A 535 -5.07 -33.14 -23.39
C TYR A 535 -4.67 -34.60 -23.16
N THR A 536 -3.36 -34.85 -23.09
CA THR A 536 -2.80 -36.15 -22.67
C THR A 536 -2.45 -36.14 -21.18
N SER A 537 -2.42 -37.33 -20.54
CA SER A 537 -2.04 -37.47 -19.12
C SER A 537 -0.68 -36.81 -18.81
N ASP A 538 0.30 -36.93 -19.70
CA ASP A 538 1.62 -36.31 -19.53
C ASP A 538 1.60 -34.77 -19.62
N GLN A 539 0.77 -34.21 -20.50
CA GLN A 539 0.57 -32.75 -20.58
C GLN A 539 -0.07 -32.21 -19.31
N VAL A 540 -1.15 -32.86 -18.84
CA VAL A 540 -1.84 -32.47 -17.61
C VAL A 540 -0.92 -32.59 -16.41
N ARG A 541 -0.15 -33.68 -16.30
CA ARG A 541 0.86 -33.85 -15.25
C ARG A 541 1.89 -32.71 -15.27
N SER A 542 2.35 -32.32 -16.46
CA SER A 542 3.32 -31.23 -16.60
C SER A 542 2.74 -29.88 -16.18
N LEU A 543 1.49 -29.59 -16.52
CA LEU A 543 0.78 -28.37 -16.12
C LEU A 543 0.57 -28.31 -14.60
N ILE A 544 0.05 -29.39 -13.99
CA ILE A 544 -0.13 -29.47 -12.54
C ILE A 544 1.23 -29.34 -11.83
N THR A 545 2.27 -30.00 -12.35
CA THR A 545 3.62 -29.92 -11.75
C THR A 545 4.24 -28.53 -11.89
N ALA A 546 3.99 -27.82 -12.99
CA ALA A 546 4.44 -26.45 -13.17
C ALA A 546 3.78 -25.50 -12.17
N MET A 547 2.49 -25.70 -11.89
CA MET A 547 1.71 -24.86 -11.00
C MET A 547 1.90 -25.18 -9.50
N TYR A 548 1.99 -26.46 -9.15
CA TYR A 548 1.99 -26.94 -7.75
C TYR A 548 3.30 -27.61 -7.32
N GLY A 549 4.30 -27.67 -8.19
CA GLY A 549 5.57 -28.34 -7.92
C GLY A 549 5.48 -29.88 -8.00
N ALA A 550 6.44 -30.56 -7.37
CA ALA A 550 6.50 -32.02 -7.39
C ALA A 550 5.33 -32.64 -6.58
N PRO A 551 4.81 -33.82 -7.00
CA PRO A 551 3.71 -34.47 -6.29
C PRO A 551 4.11 -34.84 -4.84
N SER A 552 3.21 -34.54 -3.91
CA SER A 552 3.31 -34.89 -2.48
C SER A 552 3.22 -36.40 -2.23
N ALA A 553 2.50 -37.12 -3.09
CA ALA A 553 2.35 -38.57 -3.04
C ALA A 553 2.25 -39.16 -4.44
N SER A 554 2.81 -40.34 -4.63
CA SER A 554 2.69 -41.12 -5.86
C SER A 554 2.38 -42.57 -5.51
N VAL A 555 1.23 -43.04 -5.98
CA VAL A 555 0.76 -44.42 -5.86
C VAL A 555 0.59 -44.97 -7.28
N GLN A 556 0.70 -46.28 -7.47
CA GLN A 556 0.69 -46.86 -8.82
C GLN A 556 -0.59 -46.45 -9.61
N GLY A 557 -0.42 -45.60 -10.63
CA GLY A 557 -1.51 -45.07 -11.48
C GLY A 557 -2.15 -43.77 -10.99
N SER A 558 -1.65 -43.14 -9.92
CA SER A 558 -2.15 -41.84 -9.45
C SER A 558 -1.09 -41.02 -8.70
N GLU A 559 -1.10 -39.71 -8.93
CA GLU A 559 -0.22 -38.73 -8.30
C GLU A 559 -1.08 -37.66 -7.62
N SER A 560 -0.62 -37.12 -6.49
CA SER A 560 -1.37 -36.10 -5.75
C SER A 560 -0.50 -34.95 -5.29
N TRP A 561 -1.07 -33.75 -5.37
CA TRP A 561 -0.50 -32.49 -4.94
C TRP A 561 -1.38 -31.90 -3.85
N ALA A 562 -0.74 -31.30 -2.85
CA ALA A 562 -1.41 -30.50 -1.84
C ALA A 562 -0.97 -29.06 -2.05
N ASP A 563 -1.93 -28.16 -2.23
CA ASP A 563 -1.71 -26.74 -2.11
C ASP A 563 -2.08 -26.32 -0.69
N GLU A 564 -1.08 -26.25 0.18
CA GLU A 564 -1.25 -25.87 1.58
C GLU A 564 -1.61 -24.39 1.74
N VAL A 565 -1.36 -23.57 0.70
CA VAL A 565 -1.71 -22.14 0.68
C VAL A 565 -3.18 -21.98 0.33
N TYR A 566 -3.66 -22.53 -0.79
CA TYR A 566 -5.05 -22.32 -1.20
C TYR A 566 -5.99 -23.49 -0.84
N SER A 567 -5.59 -24.35 0.08
CA SER A 567 -6.38 -25.47 0.62
C SER A 567 -6.96 -26.42 -0.45
N LYS A 568 -6.16 -26.74 -1.49
CA LYS A 568 -6.58 -27.65 -2.58
C LYS A 568 -5.84 -28.98 -2.50
N TYR A 569 -6.58 -30.08 -2.57
CA TYR A 569 -6.01 -31.39 -2.89
C TYR A 569 -6.31 -31.72 -4.35
N ILE A 570 -5.25 -31.97 -5.12
CA ILE A 570 -5.35 -32.27 -6.56
C ILE A 570 -4.80 -33.66 -6.77
N THR A 571 -5.60 -34.54 -7.36
CA THR A 571 -5.17 -35.91 -7.67
C THR A 571 -5.35 -36.18 -9.15
N LEU A 572 -4.26 -36.49 -9.84
CA LEU A 572 -4.27 -37.02 -11.20
C LEU A 572 -4.33 -38.54 -11.11
N SER A 573 -5.28 -39.16 -11.80
CA SER A 573 -5.41 -40.61 -11.91
C SER A 573 -5.46 -41.04 -13.37
N ASP A 574 -4.73 -42.09 -13.72
CA ASP A 574 -4.86 -42.74 -15.02
C ASP A 574 -6.15 -43.58 -15.04
N THR A 575 -6.96 -43.41 -16.09
CA THR A 575 -8.23 -44.13 -16.27
C THR A 575 -8.22 -44.93 -17.56
N ALA A 576 -9.22 -45.81 -17.76
CA ALA A 576 -9.36 -46.54 -19.02
C ALA A 576 -9.63 -45.62 -20.23
N GLU A 577 -10.17 -44.42 -19.96
CA GLU A 577 -10.54 -43.40 -20.94
C GLU A 577 -9.47 -42.30 -21.09
N GLY A 578 -8.35 -42.42 -20.36
CA GLY A 578 -7.24 -41.48 -20.40
C GLY A 578 -6.78 -41.07 -19.00
N CYS A 579 -7.09 -39.85 -18.57
CA CYS A 579 -6.82 -39.39 -17.21
C CYS A 579 -7.98 -38.56 -16.65
N MET A 580 -8.06 -38.52 -15.33
CA MET A 580 -9.02 -37.73 -14.57
C MET A 580 -8.26 -36.95 -13.50
N VAL A 581 -8.66 -35.71 -13.27
CA VAL A 581 -8.15 -34.91 -12.15
C VAL A 581 -9.30 -34.66 -11.17
N THR A 582 -9.13 -35.00 -9.90
CA THR A 582 -10.08 -34.63 -8.84
C THR A 582 -9.51 -33.48 -8.04
N VAL A 583 -10.34 -32.46 -7.77
CA VAL A 583 -10.03 -31.36 -6.87
C VAL A 583 -10.98 -31.43 -5.68
N SER A 584 -10.42 -31.44 -4.48
CA SER A 584 -11.16 -31.46 -3.22
C SER A 584 -10.55 -30.54 -2.18
N ASN A 585 -11.30 -30.28 -1.10
CA ASN A 585 -10.85 -29.43 -0.01
C ASN A 585 -9.71 -30.09 0.79
N TYR A 586 -8.66 -29.33 1.07
CA TYR A 586 -7.55 -29.68 1.95
C TYR A 586 -7.46 -28.64 3.07
N SER A 587 -8.06 -28.88 4.24
CA SER A 587 -7.97 -27.96 5.38
C SER A 587 -7.11 -28.56 6.50
N LEU A 588 -6.10 -27.81 6.94
CA LEU A 588 -5.30 -28.08 8.14
C LEU A 588 -5.82 -27.36 9.39
N GLY A 589 -6.89 -26.56 9.28
CA GLY A 589 -7.41 -25.67 10.33
C GLY A 589 -6.80 -24.25 10.28
N ILE A 590 -7.39 -23.31 11.02
CA ILE A 590 -7.08 -21.86 11.06
C ILE A 590 -5.69 -21.53 11.66
N THR A 591 -4.86 -22.53 11.96
CA THR A 591 -3.71 -22.39 12.86
C THR A 591 -2.41 -22.89 12.26
N ASN A 592 -2.20 -22.71 10.95
CA ASN A 592 -0.85 -22.80 10.39
C ASN A 592 -0.13 -21.49 10.70
N VAL A 593 0.31 -21.36 11.95
CA VAL A 593 1.13 -20.23 12.36
C VAL A 593 2.47 -20.31 11.63
N ILE A 594 2.69 -19.34 10.75
CA ILE A 594 3.89 -19.20 9.93
C ILE A 594 5.01 -18.63 10.80
N ALA A 595 4.69 -17.65 11.65
CA ALA A 595 5.61 -17.04 12.59
C ALA A 595 4.87 -16.40 13.77
N GLU A 596 5.49 -16.44 14.95
CA GLU A 596 5.01 -15.76 16.15
C GLU A 596 6.08 -14.78 16.61
N TYR A 597 5.66 -13.56 16.94
CA TYR A 597 6.53 -12.49 17.39
C TYR A 597 6.03 -11.92 18.72
N PRO A 598 6.82 -12.02 19.80
CA PRO A 598 6.45 -11.36 21.05
C PRO A 598 6.50 -9.84 20.87
N VAL A 599 5.49 -9.16 21.41
CA VAL A 599 5.36 -7.70 21.39
C VAL A 599 5.61 -7.18 22.80
N VAL A 600 6.60 -6.31 22.94
CA VAL A 600 7.00 -5.71 24.23
C VAL A 600 6.91 -4.19 24.13
N ASN A 601 6.08 -3.58 24.98
CA ASN A 601 5.79 -2.14 24.96
C ASN A 601 5.33 -1.66 23.57
N GLY A 602 4.45 -2.44 22.93
CA GLY A 602 3.98 -2.18 21.57
C GLY A 602 5.05 -2.30 20.50
N ARG A 603 6.12 -3.10 20.68
CA ARG A 603 7.16 -3.30 19.64
C ARG A 603 7.49 -4.77 19.47
N ALA A 604 7.44 -5.26 18.23
CA ALA A 604 7.94 -6.59 17.83
C ALA A 604 9.35 -6.46 17.23
N GLN A 605 10.24 -7.43 17.49
CA GLN A 605 11.51 -7.55 16.76
C GLN A 605 11.38 -8.62 15.70
N ILE A 606 11.42 -8.21 14.42
CA ILE A 606 11.15 -9.09 13.29
C ILE A 606 12.36 -9.08 12.35
N GLY A 607 13.06 -10.21 12.25
CA GLY A 607 14.24 -10.34 11.39
C GLY A 607 13.93 -10.57 9.90
N ASN A 608 12.71 -10.99 9.58
CA ASN A 608 12.26 -11.16 8.20
C ASN A 608 11.70 -9.83 7.66
N ALA A 609 12.26 -9.33 6.56
CA ALA A 609 11.90 -8.02 6.00
C ALA A 609 10.45 -7.91 5.50
N GLN A 610 9.84 -8.98 4.98
CA GLN A 610 8.42 -8.98 4.58
C GLN A 610 7.51 -9.00 5.79
N HIS A 611 7.83 -9.81 6.80
CA HIS A 611 7.04 -9.87 8.03
C HIS A 611 7.11 -8.53 8.79
N ALA A 612 8.28 -7.88 8.79
CA ALA A 612 8.47 -6.54 9.36
C ALA A 612 7.57 -5.51 8.68
N LYS A 613 7.39 -5.58 7.34
CA LYS A 613 6.48 -4.67 6.63
C LYS A 613 5.02 -4.81 7.09
N VAL A 614 4.54 -6.03 7.36
CA VAL A 614 3.17 -6.23 7.86
C VAL A 614 2.99 -5.62 9.26
N TRP A 615 3.97 -5.85 10.14
CA TRP A 615 4.00 -5.22 11.46
C TRP A 615 4.10 -3.70 11.39
N ASP A 616 4.99 -3.16 10.56
CA ASP A 616 5.17 -1.73 10.36
C ASP A 616 3.89 -1.09 9.80
N PHE A 617 3.12 -1.81 8.98
CA PHE A 617 1.83 -1.36 8.50
C PHE A 617 0.79 -1.25 9.63
N LEU A 618 0.69 -2.26 10.50
CA LEU A 618 -0.13 -2.17 11.71
C LEU A 618 0.30 -0.98 12.58
N CYS A 619 1.61 -0.75 12.73
CA CYS A 619 2.15 0.39 13.47
C CYS A 619 1.87 1.75 12.81
N ALA A 620 1.76 1.79 11.48
CA ALA A 620 1.39 2.98 10.72
C ALA A 620 -0.12 3.31 10.87
N ILE A 621 -0.94 2.37 11.35
CA ILE A 621 -2.35 2.58 11.65
C ILE A 621 -2.53 2.92 13.14
N LEU A 622 -2.01 2.08 14.03
CA LEU A 622 -2.27 2.16 15.47
C LEU A 622 -1.19 2.97 16.21
N PRO A 623 -1.57 3.99 17.01
CA PRO A 623 -0.60 4.77 17.79
C PRO A 623 0.11 3.91 18.85
N ASP A 624 1.28 4.37 19.33
CA ASP A 624 2.12 3.64 20.30
C ASP A 624 1.32 3.19 21.54
N GLU A 625 0.45 4.05 22.06
CA GLU A 625 -0.37 3.77 23.24
C GLU A 625 -1.39 2.66 23.00
N ALA A 626 -1.93 2.57 21.78
CA ALA A 626 -2.92 1.55 21.40
C ALA A 626 -2.29 0.14 21.34
N ARG A 627 -0.99 0.05 21.02
CA ARG A 627 -0.29 -1.22 20.79
C ARG A 627 0.22 -1.89 22.07
N VAL A 628 0.13 -1.22 23.22
CA VAL A 628 0.68 -1.72 24.50
C VAL A 628 0.01 -3.02 24.98
N LYS A 629 -1.29 -3.21 24.68
CA LYS A 629 -2.03 -4.43 25.05
C LYS A 629 -1.82 -5.60 24.08
N ILE A 630 -1.24 -5.34 22.91
CA ILE A 630 -0.83 -6.39 21.99
C ILE A 630 0.46 -7.00 22.56
N ALA A 631 0.37 -8.25 22.98
CA ALA A 631 1.45 -9.02 23.58
C ALA A 631 2.11 -9.97 22.57
N GLU A 632 1.38 -10.38 21.55
CA GLU A 632 1.83 -11.31 20.51
C GLU A 632 1.34 -10.82 19.15
N PHE A 633 2.24 -10.82 18.16
CA PHE A 633 1.93 -10.58 16.75
C PHE A 633 2.24 -11.85 15.98
N ASN A 634 1.22 -12.44 15.37
CA ASN A 634 1.35 -13.70 14.68
C ASN A 634 1.07 -13.50 13.19
N LEU A 635 1.86 -14.18 12.37
CA LEU A 635 1.54 -14.42 10.98
C LEU A 635 1.09 -15.86 10.88
N TYR A 636 -0.13 -16.05 10.41
CA TYR A 636 -0.65 -17.37 10.13
C TYR A 636 -1.08 -17.43 8.68
N THR A 637 -1.55 -18.60 8.28
CA THR A 637 -2.47 -18.68 7.17
C THR A 637 -3.57 -19.67 7.53
N ASP A 638 -4.81 -19.32 7.26
CA ASP A 638 -5.91 -20.29 7.24
C ASP A 638 -6.04 -20.99 5.88
N GLY A 639 -5.16 -20.58 4.96
CA GLY A 639 -5.17 -20.87 3.55
C GLY A 639 -6.33 -20.22 2.80
N TYR A 640 -7.55 -20.68 3.06
CA TYR A 640 -8.74 -20.31 2.27
C TYR A 640 -9.94 -19.89 3.13
N SER A 641 -9.78 -19.70 4.45
CA SER A 641 -10.84 -18.99 5.16
C SER A 641 -10.69 -17.49 4.83
N ASN A 642 -11.79 -16.73 4.72
CA ASN A 642 -11.69 -15.29 4.49
C ASN A 642 -11.26 -14.54 5.77
N VAL A 643 -10.48 -15.18 6.65
CA VAL A 643 -10.06 -14.58 7.91
C VAL A 643 -8.75 -13.86 7.64
N LEU A 644 -8.87 -12.58 7.26
CA LEU A 644 -7.71 -11.71 7.03
C LEU A 644 -6.88 -11.50 8.31
N ALA A 645 -7.53 -11.50 9.46
CA ALA A 645 -6.91 -11.43 10.77
C ALA A 645 -7.88 -11.92 11.85
N TYR A 646 -7.36 -12.25 13.03
CA TYR A 646 -8.14 -12.42 14.24
C TYR A 646 -7.35 -11.97 15.46
N THR A 647 -8.05 -11.67 16.55
CA THR A 647 -7.44 -11.40 17.87
C THR A 647 -8.03 -12.29 18.96
N SER A 648 -7.24 -12.54 20.00
CA SER A 648 -7.71 -13.26 21.20
C SER A 648 -6.91 -12.86 22.43
N PRO A 649 -7.49 -12.93 23.65
CA PRO A 649 -6.71 -12.86 24.88
C PRO A 649 -5.67 -13.98 24.94
N VAL A 650 -4.48 -13.71 25.49
CA VAL A 650 -3.44 -14.73 25.65
C VAL A 650 -3.73 -15.66 26.84
N GLU A 651 -3.09 -16.83 26.85
CA GLU A 651 -3.14 -17.74 28.01
C GLU A 651 -2.18 -17.30 29.12
N ASP A 652 -2.61 -17.42 30.37
CA ASP A 652 -1.77 -17.23 31.55
C ASP A 652 -0.90 -18.47 31.85
N GLU A 653 0.01 -18.35 32.81
CA GLU A 653 0.95 -19.42 33.22
C GLU A 653 0.27 -20.72 33.71
N ASN A 654 -1.04 -20.70 33.97
CA ASN A 654 -1.85 -21.83 34.43
C ASN A 654 -2.83 -22.33 33.35
N GLY A 655 -2.79 -21.78 32.13
CA GLY A 655 -3.71 -22.10 31.03
C GLY A 655 -5.10 -21.46 31.18
N GLY A 656 -5.23 -20.38 31.95
CA GLY A 656 -6.42 -19.54 32.03
C GLY A 656 -6.37 -18.37 31.04
N THR A 657 -7.51 -17.74 30.75
CA THR A 657 -7.60 -16.57 29.85
C THR A 657 -7.15 -15.28 30.55
N ASP A 658 -6.17 -14.56 29.98
CA ASP A 658 -5.70 -13.24 30.45
C ASP A 658 -6.14 -12.13 29.50
N ASN A 659 -7.25 -11.44 29.81
CA ASN A 659 -7.75 -10.31 29.01
C ASN A 659 -7.05 -8.97 29.30
N THR A 660 -5.89 -8.96 29.96
CA THR A 660 -5.02 -7.78 30.02
C THR A 660 -4.03 -7.71 28.84
N ARG A 661 -3.92 -8.79 28.07
CA ARG A 661 -2.95 -9.00 27.00
C ARG A 661 -3.60 -9.77 25.84
N PHE A 662 -3.34 -9.33 24.62
CA PHE A 662 -3.97 -9.89 23.43
C PHE A 662 -2.94 -10.30 22.38
N SER A 663 -3.25 -11.33 21.60
CA SER A 663 -2.57 -11.63 20.35
C SER A 663 -3.30 -10.97 19.18
N ILE A 664 -2.57 -10.48 18.18
CA ILE A 664 -3.15 -10.14 16.88
C ILE A 664 -2.48 -10.99 15.82
N SER A 665 -3.30 -11.73 15.08
CA SER A 665 -2.85 -12.70 14.08
C SER A 665 -3.31 -12.19 12.71
N ILE A 666 -2.41 -12.04 11.75
CA ILE A 666 -2.72 -11.60 10.37
C ILE A 666 -2.42 -12.74 9.39
N ASP A 667 -3.31 -12.99 8.43
CA ASP A 667 -3.06 -13.96 7.38
C ASP A 667 -2.03 -13.41 6.38
N TYR A 668 -0.87 -14.08 6.30
CA TYR A 668 0.22 -13.63 5.46
C TYR A 668 -0.10 -13.67 3.96
N TYR A 669 -0.86 -14.67 3.51
CA TYR A 669 -1.13 -14.90 2.09
C TYR A 669 -2.32 -14.08 1.54
N ASP A 670 -3.08 -13.46 2.45
CA ASP A 670 -4.03 -12.39 2.11
C ASP A 670 -3.35 -11.02 1.95
N VAL A 671 -2.16 -10.85 2.54
CA VAL A 671 -1.37 -9.61 2.49
C VAL A 671 -0.34 -9.64 1.36
N TYR A 672 0.24 -10.80 1.08
CA TYR A 672 1.19 -11.05 0.00
C TYR A 672 0.75 -12.23 -0.86
N ASP A 673 0.91 -12.14 -2.18
CA ASP A 673 0.77 -13.31 -3.04
C ASP A 673 1.92 -14.32 -2.82
N GLU A 674 1.81 -15.51 -3.43
CA GLU A 674 2.83 -16.56 -3.33
C GLU A 674 4.20 -16.17 -3.91
N ASN A 675 4.28 -15.09 -4.68
CA ASN A 675 5.52 -14.54 -5.25
C ASN A 675 6.12 -13.43 -4.36
N GLY A 676 5.46 -13.07 -3.26
CA GLY A 676 5.88 -12.01 -2.35
C GLY A 676 5.49 -10.59 -2.80
N ASN A 677 4.61 -10.46 -3.79
CA ASN A 677 4.05 -9.18 -4.21
C ASN A 677 2.93 -8.76 -3.26
N SER A 678 2.87 -7.47 -2.95
CA SER A 678 1.82 -6.92 -2.09
C SER A 678 0.46 -7.02 -2.76
N ARG A 679 -0.54 -7.55 -2.04
CA ARG A 679 -1.95 -7.41 -2.40
C ARG A 679 -2.47 -6.01 -2.00
N ASP A 680 -3.73 -5.70 -2.30
CA ASP A 680 -4.39 -4.47 -1.87
C ASP A 680 -4.58 -4.45 -0.35
N TRP A 681 -3.87 -3.52 0.33
CA TRP A 681 -3.88 -3.38 1.79
C TRP A 681 -5.01 -2.50 2.33
N SER A 682 -5.87 -1.94 1.47
CA SER A 682 -7.03 -1.17 1.93
C SER A 682 -8.00 -2.03 2.76
N LYS A 683 -8.19 -3.29 2.39
CA LYS A 683 -8.96 -4.27 3.18
C LYS A 683 -8.31 -4.57 4.53
N LEU A 684 -7.01 -4.83 4.53
CA LEU A 684 -6.24 -5.11 5.74
C LEU A 684 -6.35 -3.98 6.76
N THR A 685 -6.43 -2.74 6.29
CA THR A 685 -6.63 -1.56 7.14
C THR A 685 -7.92 -1.66 7.95
N TYR A 686 -9.05 -1.93 7.29
CA TYR A 686 -10.33 -2.11 7.96
C TYR A 686 -10.28 -3.25 8.97
N THR A 687 -9.70 -4.38 8.57
CA THR A 687 -9.56 -5.56 9.42
C THR A 687 -8.71 -5.28 10.66
N ILE A 688 -7.56 -4.60 10.55
CA ILE A 688 -6.74 -4.23 11.71
C ILE A 688 -7.52 -3.36 12.70
N LEU A 689 -8.34 -2.43 12.21
CA LEU A 689 -9.19 -1.60 13.06
C LEU A 689 -10.31 -2.41 13.73
N HIS A 690 -10.91 -3.35 13.01
CA HIS A 690 -11.89 -4.30 13.56
C HIS A 690 -11.28 -5.13 14.69
N GLU A 691 -10.15 -5.80 14.44
CA GLU A 691 -9.46 -6.61 15.45
C GLU A 691 -9.02 -5.78 16.65
N TYR A 692 -8.52 -4.56 16.41
CA TYR A 692 -8.18 -3.66 17.50
C TYR A 692 -9.42 -3.22 18.30
N GLY A 693 -10.59 -3.14 17.67
CA GLY A 693 -11.88 -2.94 18.34
C GLY A 693 -12.13 -3.99 19.43
N HIS A 694 -11.81 -5.26 19.18
CA HIS A 694 -11.87 -6.31 20.22
C HIS A 694 -10.85 -6.09 21.34
N VAL A 695 -9.58 -5.78 21.01
CA VAL A 695 -8.54 -5.47 22.02
C VAL A 695 -8.99 -4.33 22.95
N LEU A 696 -9.61 -3.28 22.38
CA LEU A 696 -10.11 -2.12 23.11
C LEU A 696 -11.36 -2.44 23.94
N LEU A 697 -12.27 -3.25 23.40
CA LEU A 697 -13.62 -3.42 23.94
C LEU A 697 -13.83 -4.72 24.73
N GLU A 698 -12.81 -5.57 24.88
CA GLU A 698 -12.85 -6.84 25.61
C GLU A 698 -11.85 -6.93 26.78
N ASP A 699 -11.12 -5.85 27.03
CA ASP A 699 -10.11 -5.80 28.07
C ASP A 699 -10.68 -5.84 29.50
N GLU A 700 -9.79 -5.87 30.50
CA GLU A 700 -10.13 -5.92 31.91
C GLU A 700 -10.91 -4.69 32.44
N THR A 701 -10.97 -3.60 31.67
CA THR A 701 -11.78 -2.41 32.00
C THR A 701 -13.23 -2.55 31.51
N GLN A 702 -13.45 -3.39 30.50
CA GLN A 702 -14.76 -3.66 29.91
C GLN A 702 -15.39 -4.95 30.43
N VAL A 703 -14.58 -5.98 30.74
CA VAL A 703 -15.04 -7.32 31.15
C VAL A 703 -14.30 -7.85 32.39
N ASP A 704 -15.07 -8.37 33.35
CA ASP A 704 -14.60 -9.07 34.55
C ASP A 704 -14.79 -10.59 34.41
N LEU A 705 -13.70 -11.30 34.09
CA LEU A 705 -13.66 -12.77 33.94
C LEU A 705 -13.85 -13.54 35.25
N LEU A 706 -13.87 -12.87 36.42
CA LEU A 706 -14.25 -13.52 37.68
C LEU A 706 -15.78 -13.67 37.82
N VAL A 707 -16.54 -12.98 36.98
CA VAL A 707 -18.01 -12.97 37.00
C VAL A 707 -18.60 -13.71 35.79
N GLY A 708 -18.11 -13.43 34.58
CA GLY A 708 -18.55 -14.08 33.35
C GLY A 708 -17.80 -15.38 33.03
N SER A 709 -18.32 -16.19 32.10
CA SER A 709 -17.61 -17.40 31.62
C SER A 709 -16.46 -17.12 30.66
N ASP A 710 -16.52 -16.01 29.91
CA ASP A 710 -15.59 -15.58 28.87
C ASP A 710 -15.79 -14.08 28.57
N THR A 711 -15.10 -13.54 27.54
CA THR A 711 -15.19 -12.12 27.13
C THR A 711 -16.52 -11.74 26.46
N HIS A 712 -17.32 -12.73 26.08
CA HIS A 712 -18.60 -12.55 25.39
C HIS A 712 -19.80 -12.61 26.34
N ASP A 713 -19.67 -13.21 27.52
CA ASP A 713 -20.74 -13.35 28.51
C ASP A 713 -21.20 -11.97 29.06
N PRO A 714 -22.44 -11.52 28.77
CA PRO A 714 -22.94 -10.24 29.26
C PRO A 714 -23.01 -10.12 30.78
N ALA A 715 -22.99 -11.24 31.52
CA ALA A 715 -22.91 -11.24 32.98
C ALA A 715 -21.58 -10.67 33.50
N GLY A 716 -20.50 -10.80 32.73
CA GLY A 716 -19.16 -10.30 33.07
C GLY A 716 -18.92 -8.83 32.71
N PHE A 717 -19.83 -8.17 31.98
CA PHE A 717 -19.60 -6.79 31.53
C PHE A 717 -19.59 -5.80 32.69
N VAL A 718 -18.51 -5.00 32.79
CA VAL A 718 -18.27 -4.07 33.90
C VAL A 718 -19.35 -2.98 33.96
N PRO A 719 -20.04 -2.78 35.10
CA PRO A 719 -21.07 -1.74 35.22
C PRO A 719 -20.53 -0.34 34.95
N GLY A 720 -21.16 0.38 34.02
CA GLY A 720 -20.77 1.75 33.64
C GLY A 720 -19.71 1.84 32.54
N SER A 721 -19.21 0.69 32.04
CA SER A 721 -18.31 0.65 30.89
C SER A 721 -19.04 1.01 29.59
N PHE A 722 -18.26 1.37 28.55
CA PHE A 722 -18.79 1.64 27.22
C PHE A 722 -19.48 0.40 26.66
N ARG A 723 -18.83 -0.77 26.73
CA ARG A 723 -19.37 -2.08 26.28
C ARG A 723 -20.75 -2.37 26.90
N LYS A 724 -20.88 -2.20 28.22
CA LYS A 724 -22.14 -2.48 28.94
C LYS A 724 -23.28 -1.55 28.48
N THR A 725 -22.96 -0.26 28.30
CA THR A 725 -23.91 0.77 27.86
C THR A 725 -24.39 0.52 26.44
N PHE A 726 -23.46 0.16 25.55
CA PHE A 726 -23.77 -0.19 24.16
C PHE A 726 -24.67 -1.44 24.08
N TYR A 727 -24.33 -2.50 24.81
CA TYR A 727 -25.13 -3.74 24.86
C TYR A 727 -26.56 -3.49 25.36
N ASP A 728 -26.71 -2.79 26.49
CA ASP A 728 -28.04 -2.51 27.05
C ASP A 728 -28.93 -1.68 26.11
N ARG A 729 -28.32 -0.78 25.34
CA ARG A 729 -29.04 0.13 24.44
C ARG A 729 -29.47 -0.56 23.14
N PHE A 730 -28.58 -1.34 22.53
CA PHE A 730 -28.78 -1.81 21.15
C PHE A 730 -28.98 -3.33 21.02
N TRP A 731 -28.41 -4.13 21.92
CA TRP A 731 -28.34 -5.59 21.72
C TRP A 731 -29.20 -6.42 22.66
N LYS A 732 -29.45 -5.95 23.89
CA LYS A 732 -30.17 -6.72 24.93
C LYS A 732 -31.54 -7.28 24.51
N GLN A 733 -32.20 -6.64 23.53
CA GLN A 733 -33.50 -7.07 23.04
C GLN A 733 -33.41 -8.04 21.85
N ILE A 734 -32.24 -8.14 21.22
CA ILE A 734 -31.96 -8.96 20.02
C ILE A 734 -31.20 -10.24 20.43
N ASP A 735 -30.34 -10.17 21.44
CA ASP A 735 -29.54 -11.29 21.92
C ASP A 735 -30.41 -12.44 22.46
N THR A 736 -30.35 -13.58 21.78
CA THR A 736 -31.08 -14.80 22.13
C THR A 736 -30.18 -15.92 22.69
N GLY A 737 -28.86 -15.68 22.79
CA GLY A 737 -27.88 -16.67 23.27
C GLY A 737 -27.53 -17.80 22.29
N ALA A 738 -27.97 -17.75 21.03
CA ALA A 738 -27.72 -18.80 20.03
C ALA A 738 -26.99 -18.32 18.76
N GLY A 739 -26.52 -17.06 18.72
CA GLY A 739 -26.16 -16.37 17.47
C GLY A 739 -27.43 -16.03 16.67
N VAL A 740 -27.53 -14.82 16.12
CA VAL A 740 -28.78 -14.35 15.51
C VAL A 740 -28.53 -13.94 14.07
N ASN A 741 -29.23 -14.58 13.12
CA ASN A 741 -29.26 -14.14 11.73
C ASN A 741 -30.35 -13.07 11.54
N ASP A 742 -30.18 -11.91 12.20
CA ASP A 742 -31.16 -10.80 12.19
C ASP A 742 -31.04 -9.93 10.93
N TYR A 743 -29.89 -9.96 10.25
CA TYR A 743 -29.58 -9.05 9.14
C TYR A 743 -30.63 -9.07 8.03
N GLU A 744 -31.10 -10.26 7.64
CA GLU A 744 -32.10 -10.39 6.57
C GLU A 744 -33.44 -9.71 6.89
N GLN A 745 -33.76 -9.55 8.18
CA GLN A 745 -35.00 -8.92 8.64
C GLN A 745 -34.80 -7.45 8.98
N ASN A 746 -33.63 -7.09 9.52
CA ASN A 746 -33.34 -5.75 10.03
C ASN A 746 -31.91 -5.28 9.64
N PRO A 747 -31.60 -5.12 8.34
CA PRO A 747 -30.24 -4.84 7.90
C PRO A 747 -29.70 -3.51 8.43
N THR A 748 -30.55 -2.49 8.54
CA THR A 748 -30.19 -1.15 9.05
C THR A 748 -29.92 -1.10 10.55
N HIS A 749 -29.97 -2.25 11.25
CA HIS A 749 -29.46 -2.35 12.62
C HIS A 749 -27.93 -2.41 12.67
N TYR A 750 -27.28 -2.78 11.57
CA TYR A 750 -25.86 -3.14 11.55
C TYR A 750 -25.11 -2.27 10.54
N VAL A 751 -23.87 -1.89 10.88
CA VAL A 751 -23.04 -1.07 9.98
C VAL A 751 -22.56 -1.86 8.76
N SER A 752 -22.49 -3.19 8.87
CA SER A 752 -22.26 -4.15 7.78
C SER A 752 -23.03 -5.46 8.03
N ARG A 753 -23.10 -6.35 7.03
CA ARG A 753 -23.68 -7.70 7.20
C ARG A 753 -22.86 -8.58 8.17
N TYR A 754 -21.55 -8.35 8.25
CA TYR A 754 -20.62 -9.17 9.02
C TYR A 754 -20.93 -9.10 10.53
N GLY A 755 -21.13 -7.89 11.07
CA GLY A 755 -21.42 -7.68 12.49
C GLY A 755 -22.74 -8.29 13.00
N ALA A 756 -23.66 -8.67 12.12
CA ALA A 756 -25.02 -9.06 12.54
C ALA A 756 -25.09 -10.36 13.35
N ASN A 757 -24.09 -11.23 13.24
CA ASN A 757 -24.13 -12.57 13.83
C ASN A 757 -23.92 -12.57 15.36
N TYR A 758 -23.05 -11.68 15.85
CA TYR A 758 -22.64 -11.65 17.25
C TYR A 758 -22.40 -10.22 17.76
N PHE A 759 -22.71 -9.99 19.04
CA PHE A 759 -22.53 -8.69 19.68
C PHE A 759 -21.08 -8.18 19.63
N HIS A 760 -20.10 -9.06 19.87
CA HIS A 760 -18.68 -8.66 19.87
C HIS A 760 -18.23 -8.22 18.47
N GLU A 761 -18.68 -8.91 17.42
CA GLU A 761 -18.40 -8.52 16.04
C GLU A 761 -19.05 -7.19 15.69
N ASP A 762 -20.33 -6.95 16.01
CA ASP A 762 -21.01 -5.68 15.69
C ASP A 762 -20.36 -4.47 16.36
N ILE A 763 -19.93 -4.58 17.62
CA ILE A 763 -19.34 -3.43 18.31
C ILE A 763 -17.92 -3.13 17.79
N ALA A 764 -17.15 -4.15 17.42
CA ALA A 764 -15.84 -4.01 16.78
C ALA A 764 -15.96 -3.44 15.36
N ASP A 765 -16.91 -3.94 14.58
CA ASP A 765 -17.22 -3.48 13.22
C ASP A 765 -17.69 -2.01 13.23
N THR A 766 -18.56 -1.66 14.19
CA THR A 766 -18.99 -0.26 14.42
C THR A 766 -17.79 0.65 14.75
N PHE A 767 -16.81 0.18 15.52
CA PHE A 767 -15.60 0.95 15.82
C PHE A 767 -14.78 1.22 14.55
N ALA A 768 -14.54 0.21 13.72
CA ALA A 768 -13.82 0.37 12.45
C ALA A 768 -14.49 1.41 11.53
N VAL A 769 -15.82 1.31 11.34
CA VAL A 769 -16.60 2.27 10.55
C VAL A 769 -16.58 3.67 11.17
N PHE A 770 -16.63 3.78 12.50
CA PHE A 770 -16.52 5.07 13.19
C PHE A 770 -15.16 5.75 12.97
N VAL A 771 -14.07 4.97 13.01
CA VAL A 771 -12.71 5.50 12.79
C VAL A 771 -12.57 6.01 11.36
N LEU A 772 -13.03 5.25 10.37
CA LEU A 772 -12.82 5.53 8.95
C LEU A 772 -13.84 6.52 8.37
N GLY A 773 -15.10 6.40 8.77
CA GLY A 773 -16.23 7.13 8.19
C GLY A 773 -16.40 8.56 8.68
N ALA A 774 -17.22 9.31 7.94
CA ALA A 774 -17.73 10.60 8.38
C ALA A 774 -18.77 10.43 9.50
N LYS A 775 -19.07 11.54 10.18
CA LYS A 775 -20.17 11.56 11.14
C LYS A 775 -21.50 11.40 10.41
N PRO A 776 -22.36 10.45 10.81
CA PRO A 776 -23.62 10.23 10.12
C PRO A 776 -24.61 11.40 10.32
N GLU A 777 -25.45 11.62 9.32
CA GLU A 777 -26.51 12.64 9.33
C GLU A 777 -27.91 12.03 9.49
N GLY A 778 -28.07 10.72 9.24
CA GLY A 778 -29.31 9.96 9.42
C GLY A 778 -29.58 9.50 10.85
N ASP A 779 -30.61 8.66 11.01
CA ASP A 779 -31.10 8.19 12.31
C ASP A 779 -31.42 6.69 12.41
N THR A 780 -30.93 5.88 11.47
CA THR A 780 -31.03 4.41 11.56
C THR A 780 -30.35 3.87 12.82
N VAL A 781 -30.63 2.62 13.20
CA VAL A 781 -30.00 2.01 14.39
C VAL A 781 -28.49 1.90 14.22
N ALA A 782 -28.00 1.54 13.02
CA ALA A 782 -26.58 1.55 12.68
C ALA A 782 -25.95 2.94 12.88
N GLU A 783 -26.58 4.00 12.38
CA GLU A 783 -26.10 5.38 12.56
C GLU A 783 -26.16 5.84 14.03
N GLN A 784 -27.16 5.41 14.79
CA GLN A 784 -27.23 5.68 16.23
C GLN A 784 -26.11 5.00 17.03
N LYS A 785 -25.66 3.82 16.59
CA LYS A 785 -24.48 3.14 17.16
C LYS A 785 -23.22 3.96 16.88
N LEU A 786 -23.02 4.41 15.64
CA LEU A 786 -21.91 5.31 15.27
C LEU A 786 -21.94 6.61 16.11
N LEU A 787 -23.11 7.23 16.26
CA LEU A 787 -23.28 8.44 17.09
C LEU A 787 -22.96 8.20 18.57
N ALA A 788 -23.06 6.98 19.07
CA ALA A 788 -22.65 6.65 20.44
C ALA A 788 -21.13 6.74 20.62
N PHE A 789 -20.34 6.29 19.63
CA PHE A 789 -18.88 6.48 19.62
C PHE A 789 -18.51 7.96 19.49
N TRP A 790 -19.19 8.71 18.62
CA TRP A 790 -18.97 10.17 18.48
C TRP A 790 -19.28 10.97 19.76
N ALA A 791 -20.08 10.43 20.68
CA ALA A 791 -20.42 11.09 21.94
C ALA A 791 -19.36 10.84 23.04
N ASP A 792 -18.43 9.90 22.83
CA ASP A 792 -17.38 9.55 23.76
C ASP A 792 -16.06 10.26 23.40
N ALA A 793 -15.54 11.08 24.31
CA ALA A 793 -14.38 11.93 24.05
C ALA A 793 -13.08 11.14 23.88
N ASP A 794 -12.94 10.00 24.56
CA ASP A 794 -11.74 9.17 24.49
C ASP A 794 -11.72 8.42 23.14
N MET A 795 -12.88 7.93 22.70
CA MET A 795 -13.05 7.32 21.37
C MET A 795 -12.75 8.32 20.24
N VAL A 796 -13.23 9.57 20.35
CA VAL A 796 -12.96 10.63 19.36
C VAL A 796 -11.47 10.99 19.33
N THR A 797 -10.80 11.01 20.48
CA THR A 797 -9.35 11.28 20.57
C THR A 797 -8.54 10.16 19.91
N LEU A 798 -8.87 8.90 20.21
CA LEU A 798 -8.24 7.74 19.60
C LEU A 798 -8.46 7.68 18.09
N ARG A 799 -9.68 7.95 17.63
CA ARG A 799 -10.01 8.10 16.21
C ARG A 799 -9.10 9.13 15.54
N GLN A 800 -8.94 10.31 16.14
CA GLN A 800 -8.10 11.35 15.54
C GLN A 800 -6.64 10.89 15.43
N ALA A 801 -6.08 10.28 16.48
CA ALA A 801 -4.71 9.77 16.46
C ALA A 801 -4.49 8.71 15.37
N ILE A 802 -5.44 7.78 15.21
CA ILE A 802 -5.38 6.75 14.16
C ILE A 802 -5.45 7.38 12.76
N ARG A 803 -6.39 8.32 12.55
CA ARG A 803 -6.54 8.99 11.25
C ARG A 803 -5.36 9.88 10.89
N ASP A 804 -4.73 10.51 11.88
CA ASP A 804 -3.51 11.28 11.71
C ASP A 804 -2.35 10.38 11.28
N ASN A 805 -2.17 9.23 11.96
CA ASN A 805 -1.17 8.21 11.61
C ASN A 805 -1.34 7.69 10.17
N MET A 806 -2.57 7.36 9.82
CA MET A 806 -2.93 6.88 8.48
C MET A 806 -2.94 7.97 7.42
N SER A 807 -2.73 9.24 7.80
CA SER A 807 -2.86 10.37 6.90
C SER A 807 -4.23 10.45 6.21
N LEU A 808 -5.32 10.00 6.86
CA LEU A 808 -6.68 10.07 6.31
C LEU A 808 -7.26 11.49 6.36
N ASP A 809 -6.84 12.26 7.35
CA ASP A 809 -7.14 13.68 7.48
C ASP A 809 -5.97 14.55 6.97
N GLN A 810 -4.93 13.89 6.44
CA GLN A 810 -3.85 14.47 5.66
C GLN A 810 -4.04 14.08 4.16
N PRO A 811 -3.31 14.65 3.21
CA PRO A 811 -3.52 14.38 1.79
C PRO A 811 -3.11 12.96 1.41
N GLN A 812 -3.88 12.34 0.51
CA GLN A 812 -3.27 11.43 -0.44
C GLN A 812 -2.56 12.24 -1.54
N LYS A 813 -1.30 11.89 -1.83
CA LYS A 813 -0.55 12.43 -2.96
C LYS A 813 -1.31 12.12 -4.26
N PRO A 814 -1.58 13.09 -5.14
CA PRO A 814 -1.89 12.79 -6.52
C PRO A 814 -0.73 12.00 -7.12
N VAL A 815 -1.02 10.92 -7.84
CA VAL A 815 -0.09 10.38 -8.83
C VAL A 815 0.06 11.47 -9.89
N GLU A 816 1.21 12.15 -9.92
CA GLU A 816 1.46 13.18 -10.94
C GLU A 816 1.47 12.52 -12.33
N PRO A 817 0.71 13.04 -13.31
CA PRO A 817 0.99 12.77 -14.70
C PRO A 817 2.35 13.37 -15.05
N GLU A 818 3.24 12.57 -15.64
CA GLU A 818 4.46 13.09 -16.23
C GLU A 818 4.11 14.07 -17.35
N GLU A 819 4.57 15.32 -17.22
CA GLU A 819 5.23 16.17 -18.25
C GLU A 819 4.99 17.67 -17.96
N PRO A 820 5.73 18.61 -18.57
CA PRO A 820 7.09 18.56 -19.11
C PRO A 820 7.94 19.71 -18.49
N THR A 821 9.25 19.54 -18.40
CA THR A 821 10.14 20.72 -18.26
C THR A 821 11.21 20.70 -19.32
N GLU A 822 10.96 21.48 -20.38
CA GLU A 822 12.00 22.02 -21.24
C GLU A 822 12.83 23.09 -20.50
N SER A 823 14.13 22.82 -20.51
CA SER A 823 15.28 23.72 -20.66
C SER A 823 15.44 24.94 -19.74
N GLU A 824 16.49 24.88 -18.90
CA GLU A 824 17.49 25.94 -18.88
C GLU A 824 18.89 25.39 -19.21
N ASN A 825 19.39 25.94 -20.31
CA ASN A 825 20.72 26.11 -20.89
C ASN A 825 21.98 25.35 -20.38
N PRO A 826 22.91 25.07 -21.33
CA PRO A 826 24.11 24.26 -21.15
C PRO A 826 25.30 25.11 -20.71
N ASP A 827 25.71 25.06 -19.44
CA ASP A 827 27.11 25.34 -19.08
C ASP A 827 27.51 24.90 -17.65
N SER A 828 26.96 23.81 -17.13
CA SER A 828 27.69 23.06 -16.11
C SER A 828 28.59 22.10 -16.87
N GLY A 829 29.89 22.30 -16.83
CA GLY A 829 30.89 21.41 -17.45
C GLY A 829 30.92 20.00 -16.84
N GLU A 830 29.77 19.36 -16.71
CA GLU A 830 29.59 17.96 -16.37
C GLU A 830 29.98 17.12 -17.59
N GLU A 831 30.89 16.18 -17.39
CA GLU A 831 31.15 15.13 -18.36
C GLU A 831 29.86 14.33 -18.57
N VAL A 832 29.42 14.24 -19.83
CA VAL A 832 28.28 13.43 -20.24
C VAL A 832 28.81 12.25 -21.04
N LEU A 833 28.49 11.03 -20.61
CA LEU A 833 28.94 9.79 -21.23
C LEU A 833 27.81 9.17 -22.06
N CYS A 834 28.01 9.05 -23.37
CA CYS A 834 27.10 8.26 -24.21
C CYS A 834 27.33 6.79 -23.97
N VAL A 835 26.28 6.08 -23.55
CA VAL A 835 26.33 4.65 -23.25
C VAL A 835 25.45 3.84 -24.22
N THR A 836 25.94 2.66 -24.55
CA THR A 836 25.27 1.68 -25.43
C THR A 836 24.83 0.42 -24.69
N ASP A 837 25.30 0.23 -23.46
CA ASP A 837 25.00 -0.95 -22.63
C ASP A 837 25.14 -0.61 -21.14
N THR A 838 24.51 -1.43 -20.29
CA THR A 838 24.53 -1.26 -18.83
C THR A 838 25.90 -1.54 -18.21
N ALA A 839 26.80 -2.23 -18.93
CA ALA A 839 28.17 -2.46 -18.46
C ALA A 839 28.99 -1.16 -18.45
N GLN A 840 28.74 -0.25 -19.39
CA GLN A 840 29.35 1.09 -19.40
C GLN A 840 28.83 1.96 -18.25
N ILE A 841 27.55 1.85 -17.89
CA ILE A 841 26.99 2.49 -16.70
C ILE A 841 27.69 1.94 -15.45
N LYS A 842 27.73 0.61 -15.30
CA LYS A 842 28.42 -0.03 -14.17
C LYS A 842 29.89 0.38 -14.07
N ALA A 843 30.59 0.51 -15.19
CA ALA A 843 32.01 0.91 -15.21
C ALA A 843 32.22 2.35 -14.70
N GLU A 844 31.34 3.26 -15.06
CA GLU A 844 31.38 4.65 -14.58
C GLU A 844 30.94 4.77 -13.13
N LEU A 845 29.88 4.06 -12.71
CA LEU A 845 29.49 4.01 -11.29
C LEU A 845 30.64 3.47 -10.43
N ASN A 846 31.32 2.43 -10.92
CA ASN A 846 32.52 1.88 -10.30
C ASN A 846 33.65 2.92 -10.20
N ASP A 847 33.97 3.62 -11.29
CA ASP A 847 35.01 4.66 -11.30
C ASP A 847 34.66 5.85 -10.39
N ALA A 848 33.39 6.27 -10.39
CA ALA A 848 32.90 7.37 -9.59
C ALA A 848 33.00 7.07 -8.09
N ILE A 849 32.57 5.87 -7.68
CA ILE A 849 32.77 5.41 -6.30
C ILE A 849 34.26 5.31 -5.98
N ALA A 850 35.06 4.66 -6.84
CA ALA A 850 36.49 4.46 -6.62
C ALA A 850 37.29 5.77 -6.46
N THR A 851 36.84 6.84 -7.12
CA THR A 851 37.47 8.16 -7.10
C THR A 851 36.76 9.17 -6.20
N VAL A 852 35.71 8.74 -5.48
CA VAL A 852 34.90 9.53 -4.55
C VAL A 852 34.38 10.81 -5.21
N ARG A 853 33.76 10.65 -6.37
CA ARG A 853 33.12 11.73 -7.14
C ARG A 853 31.67 11.38 -7.45
N GLN A 854 30.90 12.38 -7.84
CA GLN A 854 29.63 12.10 -8.48
C GLN A 854 29.87 11.46 -9.86
N PRO A 855 29.07 10.45 -10.25
CA PRO A 855 29.19 9.84 -11.57
C PRO A 855 28.78 10.85 -12.65
N ALA A 856 29.35 10.68 -13.84
CA ALA A 856 28.95 11.42 -15.03
C ALA A 856 27.46 11.16 -15.34
N ALA A 857 26.83 12.12 -15.98
CA ALA A 857 25.51 11.90 -16.53
C ALA A 857 25.61 10.99 -17.77
N PHE A 858 24.69 10.05 -17.93
CA PHE A 858 24.73 9.06 -19.00
C PHE A 858 23.71 9.38 -20.07
N VAL A 859 24.11 9.56 -21.33
CA VAL A 859 23.17 9.58 -22.45
C VAL A 859 22.82 8.15 -22.81
N ILE A 860 21.57 7.78 -22.55
CA ILE A 860 21.06 6.40 -22.64
C ILE A 860 20.32 6.11 -23.96
N ALA A 861 20.34 7.04 -24.91
CA ALA A 861 19.62 6.94 -26.18
C ALA A 861 20.02 5.74 -27.07
N ALA A 862 21.14 5.09 -26.78
CA ALA A 862 21.64 3.92 -27.50
C ALA A 862 21.54 2.61 -26.71
N LEU A 863 20.89 2.61 -25.53
CA LEU A 863 20.57 1.41 -24.77
C LEU A 863 19.34 0.71 -25.37
N GLU A 864 19.50 -0.58 -25.67
CA GLU A 864 18.37 -1.45 -26.01
C GLU A 864 17.65 -1.85 -24.73
N ASP A 865 16.33 -1.66 -24.68
CA ASP A 865 15.45 -1.88 -23.51
C ASP A 865 15.73 -0.96 -22.30
N THR A 866 14.76 -0.13 -21.94
CA THR A 866 14.86 0.85 -20.84
C THR A 866 13.68 0.80 -19.89
N SER A 867 12.84 -0.25 -20.01
CA SER A 867 11.58 -0.41 -19.27
C SER A 867 11.75 -0.35 -17.74
N ASP A 868 12.85 -0.90 -17.21
CA ASP A 868 13.16 -0.93 -15.77
C ASP A 868 14.51 -0.29 -15.40
N LEU A 869 15.00 0.66 -16.20
CA LEU A 869 16.38 1.17 -16.11
C LEU A 869 16.79 1.67 -14.71
N LYS A 870 15.88 2.27 -13.93
CA LYS A 870 16.17 2.70 -12.55
C LYS A 870 16.47 1.51 -11.63
N MET A 871 15.68 0.44 -11.74
CA MET A 871 15.87 -0.80 -10.98
C MET A 871 17.14 -1.52 -11.42
N ASP A 872 17.38 -1.57 -12.73
CA ASP A 872 18.62 -2.15 -13.29
C ASP A 872 19.84 -1.42 -12.75
N VAL A 873 19.85 -0.09 -12.79
CA VAL A 873 20.94 0.73 -12.27
C VAL A 873 21.09 0.58 -10.75
N GLN A 874 19.99 0.47 -10.01
CA GLN A 874 20.04 0.16 -8.57
C GLN A 874 20.65 -1.22 -8.31
N ASN A 875 20.31 -2.22 -9.13
CA ASN A 875 20.89 -3.56 -9.09
C ASN A 875 22.38 -3.55 -9.47
N LEU A 876 22.81 -2.72 -10.42
CA LEU A 876 24.23 -2.52 -10.75
C LEU A 876 24.99 -1.95 -9.55
N TYR A 877 24.42 -0.96 -8.86
CA TYR A 877 25.01 -0.40 -7.64
C TYR A 877 25.08 -1.42 -6.50
N ASN A 878 23.99 -2.16 -6.23
CA ASN A 878 23.99 -3.24 -5.25
C ASN A 878 25.02 -4.34 -5.59
N SER A 879 25.14 -4.66 -6.89
CA SER A 879 26.16 -5.57 -7.42
C SER A 879 27.58 -5.02 -7.20
N LEU A 880 27.82 -3.73 -7.40
CA LEU A 880 29.10 -3.09 -7.12
C LEU A 880 29.45 -3.11 -5.63
N LEU A 881 28.49 -2.86 -4.74
CA LEU A 881 28.71 -2.98 -3.29
C LEU A 881 29.00 -4.42 -2.87
N SER A 882 28.44 -5.42 -3.56
CA SER A 882 28.73 -6.83 -3.33
C SER A 882 30.10 -7.25 -3.88
N GLU A 883 30.49 -6.75 -5.06
CA GLU A 883 31.78 -7.05 -5.71
C GLU A 883 32.96 -6.33 -5.06
N HIS A 884 32.70 -5.12 -4.57
CA HIS A 884 33.65 -4.26 -3.88
C HIS A 884 33.10 -3.85 -2.51
N PRO A 885 33.15 -4.73 -1.49
CA PRO A 885 32.67 -4.40 -0.14
C PRO A 885 33.30 -3.12 0.46
N ALA A 886 34.50 -2.76 -0.02
CA ALA A 886 35.14 -1.50 0.33
C ALA A 886 34.32 -0.27 -0.07
N TYR A 887 33.40 -0.35 -1.04
CA TYR A 887 32.59 0.75 -1.59
C TYR A 887 31.40 1.15 -0.75
N LYS A 888 31.11 0.44 0.35
CA LYS A 888 30.02 0.74 1.27
C LYS A 888 30.07 2.14 1.90
N TYR A 889 31.15 2.90 1.71
CA TYR A 889 31.19 4.33 2.03
C TYR A 889 30.37 5.20 1.09
N ALA A 890 30.03 4.75 -0.12
CA ALA A 890 28.93 5.28 -0.91
C ALA A 890 27.66 4.62 -0.38
N TYR A 891 27.09 5.17 0.69
CA TYR A 891 26.08 4.50 1.52
C TYR A 891 24.66 4.60 0.94
N ASP A 892 24.44 5.51 0.00
CA ASP A 892 23.20 5.68 -0.72
C ASP A 892 23.46 6.12 -2.17
N MET A 893 22.56 5.75 -3.08
CA MET A 893 22.58 6.16 -4.48
C MET A 893 21.16 6.51 -4.93
N GLN A 894 20.99 7.75 -5.36
CA GLN A 894 19.76 8.20 -6.00
C GLN A 894 19.87 8.08 -7.51
N VAL A 895 18.83 7.57 -8.17
CA VAL A 895 18.77 7.40 -9.63
C VAL A 895 17.64 8.24 -10.19
N SER A 896 17.96 9.11 -11.15
CA SER A 896 16.98 9.88 -11.92
C SER A 896 17.24 9.71 -13.41
N VAL A 897 16.17 9.70 -14.20
CA VAL A 897 16.25 9.63 -15.66
C VAL A 897 15.41 10.78 -16.20
N SER A 898 16.01 11.64 -17.02
CA SER A 898 15.33 12.79 -17.64
C SER A 898 15.94 13.06 -19.01
N ASN A 899 15.14 13.29 -20.06
CA ASN A 899 15.61 13.64 -21.41
C ASN A 899 16.65 12.68 -22.01
N SER A 900 16.45 11.37 -21.86
CA SER A 900 17.42 10.32 -22.25
C SER A 900 18.81 10.50 -21.60
N VAL A 901 18.84 11.17 -20.44
CA VAL A 901 20.00 11.31 -19.58
C VAL A 901 19.69 10.65 -18.23
N LEU A 902 20.41 9.57 -17.93
CA LEU A 902 20.41 8.93 -16.61
C LEU A 902 21.42 9.66 -15.72
N ARG A 903 21.00 10.07 -14.53
CA ARG A 903 21.83 10.71 -13.51
C ARG A 903 21.78 9.88 -12.23
N CYS A 904 22.96 9.52 -11.76
CA CYS A 904 23.12 8.88 -10.46
C CYS A 904 23.77 9.88 -9.49
N THR A 905 23.37 9.88 -8.23
CA THR A 905 23.99 10.72 -7.19
C THR A 905 24.31 9.85 -5.99
N PHE A 906 25.59 9.81 -5.62
CA PHE A 906 26.06 9.07 -4.44
C PHE A 906 26.07 9.94 -3.20
N SER A 907 25.62 9.38 -2.09
CA SER A 907 25.87 9.90 -0.76
C SER A 907 27.11 9.20 -0.19
N TYR A 908 28.16 9.97 0.07
CA TYR A 908 29.43 9.45 0.58
C TYR A 908 29.60 9.72 2.08
N MET A 909 30.10 8.74 2.82
CA MET A 909 30.50 8.93 4.21
C MET A 909 31.63 9.97 4.26
N PRO A 910 31.54 11.02 5.11
CA PRO A 910 32.48 12.14 5.10
C PRO A 910 33.96 11.80 5.32
N TYR A 911 34.25 10.64 5.91
CA TYR A 911 35.63 10.18 6.11
C TYR A 911 36.34 9.75 4.83
N ARG A 912 35.58 9.41 3.77
CA ARG A 912 36.13 9.04 2.45
C ARG A 912 36.15 10.21 1.48
N SER A 913 35.12 11.07 1.50
CA SER A 913 35.09 12.30 0.67
C SER A 913 35.92 13.44 1.25
N GLY A 914 36.12 13.47 2.56
CA GLY A 914 36.71 14.61 3.27
C GLY A 914 35.69 15.70 3.62
N ASP A 915 34.43 15.55 3.17
CA ASP A 915 33.37 16.54 3.28
C ASP A 915 32.60 16.43 4.60
N TYR A 916 33.32 16.52 5.71
CA TYR A 916 32.66 16.70 7.00
C TYR A 916 31.91 18.04 7.03
N PRO A 917 30.71 18.10 7.62
CA PRO A 917 29.97 19.35 7.76
C PRO A 917 30.84 20.46 8.35
N THR A 918 30.67 21.69 7.87
CA THR A 918 31.47 22.82 8.33
C THR A 918 31.30 23.00 9.84
N GLY A 919 32.39 22.92 10.60
CA GLY A 919 32.37 23.02 12.06
C GLY A 919 32.07 21.72 12.81
N PHE A 920 31.93 20.58 12.11
CA PHE A 920 31.62 19.28 12.71
C PHE A 920 32.58 18.91 13.85
N GLN A 921 32.01 18.65 15.03
CA GLN A 921 32.72 18.22 16.23
C GLN A 921 32.40 16.76 16.50
N GLY A 922 33.42 15.90 16.51
CA GLY A 922 33.30 14.48 16.84
C GLY A 922 34.60 13.97 17.46
N VAL A 923 34.50 12.91 18.26
CA VAL A 923 35.67 12.25 18.86
C VAL A 923 36.50 11.64 17.73
N LYS A 924 37.79 12.00 17.65
CA LYS A 924 38.65 11.54 16.55
C LYS A 924 38.93 10.06 16.66
N ALA A 925 38.70 9.33 15.57
CA ALA A 925 39.03 7.92 15.43
C ALA A 925 40.01 7.75 14.26
N ALA A 926 41.28 7.44 14.57
CA ALA A 926 42.31 7.27 13.54
C ALA A 926 42.54 5.81 13.15
N CYS A 927 41.97 4.86 13.88
CA CYS A 927 42.06 3.44 13.56
C CYS A 927 40.88 2.67 14.18
N LEU A 928 40.78 1.37 13.88
CA LEU A 928 39.75 0.48 14.44
C LEU A 928 39.78 0.45 15.98
N ASN A 929 40.97 0.47 16.59
CA ASN A 929 41.11 0.49 18.05
C ASN A 929 40.58 1.78 18.69
N ASP A 930 40.69 2.93 18.01
CA ASP A 930 40.05 4.16 18.48
C ASP A 930 38.53 4.02 18.49
N LEU A 931 37.93 3.42 17.45
CA LEU A 931 36.48 3.18 17.40
C LEU A 931 36.01 2.27 18.54
N ILE A 932 36.74 1.17 18.79
CA ILE A 932 36.46 0.24 19.90
C ILE A 932 36.51 0.97 21.24
N ARG A 933 37.55 1.78 21.47
CA ARG A 933 37.71 2.56 22.71
C ARG A 933 36.61 3.61 22.87
N ILE A 934 36.30 4.36 21.81
CA ILE A 934 35.24 5.37 21.84
C ILE A 934 33.90 4.71 22.16
N ALA A 935 33.59 3.56 21.57
CA ALA A 935 32.39 2.81 21.88
C ALA A 935 32.35 2.37 23.36
N TRP A 936 33.45 1.81 23.89
CA TRP A 936 33.54 1.42 25.30
C TRP A 936 33.37 2.58 26.29
N ASP A 937 33.98 3.73 26.00
CA ASP A 937 33.93 4.94 26.84
C ASP A 937 32.56 5.61 26.81
N ASN A 938 31.76 5.37 25.77
CA ASN A 938 30.48 6.05 25.53
C ASN A 938 29.27 5.10 25.51
N LYS A 939 29.44 3.82 25.84
CA LYS A 939 28.37 2.79 25.82
C LYS A 939 27.11 3.11 26.62
N THR A 940 27.16 4.07 27.54
CA THR A 940 26.01 4.55 28.32
C THR A 940 25.14 5.58 27.58
N LYS A 941 25.63 6.12 26.44
CA LYS A 941 24.94 7.12 25.64
C LYS A 941 24.02 6.47 24.59
N GLU A 942 23.22 7.31 23.93
CA GLU A 942 22.41 6.96 22.76
C GLU A 942 23.20 6.94 21.47
N SER A 943 24.02 7.97 21.32
CA SER A 943 24.99 8.06 20.25
C SER A 943 26.20 8.87 20.71
N VAL A 944 27.30 8.71 19.99
CA VAL A 944 28.48 9.57 20.11
C VAL A 944 28.95 9.97 18.73
N SER A 945 29.02 11.28 18.47
CA SER A 945 29.58 11.82 17.24
C SER A 945 31.07 11.50 17.17
N ILE A 946 31.49 10.93 16.05
CA ILE A 946 32.88 10.54 15.77
C ILE A 946 33.38 11.20 14.50
N ARG A 947 34.70 11.39 14.43
CA ARG A 947 35.38 11.88 13.25
C ARG A 947 36.46 10.89 12.87
N ILE A 948 36.15 10.03 11.91
CA ILE A 948 37.11 9.08 11.34
C ILE A 948 38.13 9.86 10.51
N THR A 949 39.42 9.65 10.80
CA THR A 949 40.52 10.38 10.15
C THR A 949 41.37 9.53 9.22
N ASP A 950 41.24 8.22 9.29
CA ASP A 950 41.92 7.30 8.37
C ASP A 950 40.95 6.96 7.23
N PRO A 951 41.20 7.49 6.01
CA PRO A 951 40.35 7.21 4.87
C PRO A 951 40.48 5.76 4.42
N GLU A 952 41.47 4.97 4.85
CA GLU A 952 41.65 3.59 4.40
C GLU A 952 40.74 2.58 5.12
N LEU A 953 40.07 3.00 6.20
CA LEU A 953 39.15 2.13 6.93
C LEU A 953 37.94 1.75 6.06
N THR A 954 37.57 0.46 6.08
CA THR A 954 36.37 -0.01 5.40
C THR A 954 35.18 -0.01 6.36
N VAL A 955 33.98 0.22 5.85
CA VAL A 955 32.74 0.22 6.66
C VAL A 955 32.53 -1.10 7.39
N ASP A 956 32.81 -2.22 6.71
CA ASP A 956 32.73 -3.55 7.31
C ASP A 956 33.74 -3.75 8.43
N ASP A 957 34.99 -3.33 8.24
CA ASP A 957 36.01 -3.41 9.28
C ASP A 957 35.64 -2.54 10.49
N MET A 958 35.08 -1.35 10.27
CA MET A 958 34.64 -0.46 11.34
C MET A 958 33.46 -1.06 12.12
N ASN A 959 32.43 -1.56 11.45
CA ASN A 959 31.29 -2.21 12.12
C ASN A 959 31.71 -3.51 12.82
N LYS A 960 32.57 -4.34 12.20
CA LYS A 960 33.16 -5.53 12.86
C LYS A 960 34.03 -5.16 14.07
N ALA A 961 34.73 -4.02 14.01
CA ALA A 961 35.48 -3.51 15.16
C ALA A 961 34.52 -3.09 16.27
N LEU A 962 33.44 -2.38 15.96
CA LEU A 962 32.46 -1.94 16.96
C LEU A 962 31.76 -3.11 17.66
N GLN A 963 31.63 -4.28 17.02
CA GLN A 963 31.15 -5.52 17.68
C GLN A 963 32.09 -6.05 18.78
N GLN A 964 33.36 -5.60 18.82
CA GLN A 964 34.26 -5.88 19.95
C GLN A 964 33.87 -5.09 21.21
N ALA A 965 32.95 -4.13 21.09
CA ALA A 965 32.42 -3.32 22.17
C ALA A 965 30.95 -3.66 22.46
N GLY A 966 30.53 -3.42 23.70
CA GLY A 966 29.11 -3.53 24.09
C GLY A 966 28.66 -4.89 24.64
N GLY A 967 29.57 -5.87 24.75
CA GLY A 967 29.42 -7.07 25.57
C GLY A 967 28.16 -7.91 25.26
N SER A 968 27.75 -7.93 23.99
CA SER A 968 26.50 -8.49 23.47
C SER A 968 25.20 -7.82 23.92
N TYR A 969 25.18 -7.08 25.04
CA TYR A 969 23.97 -6.41 25.52
C TYR A 969 23.71 -5.03 24.89
N ILE A 970 24.74 -4.40 24.31
CA ILE A 970 24.65 -3.15 23.57
C ILE A 970 25.29 -3.36 22.20
N LEU A 971 24.50 -3.28 21.14
CA LEU A 971 25.00 -3.25 19.76
C LEU A 971 25.58 -1.87 19.47
N CYS A 972 26.85 -1.83 19.14
CA CYS A 972 27.57 -0.63 18.72
C CYS A 972 27.72 -0.65 17.19
N GLN A 973 27.19 0.34 16.48
CA GLN A 973 27.25 0.42 15.02
C GLN A 973 27.42 1.86 14.54
N LEU A 974 27.99 2.04 13.34
CA LEU A 974 27.96 3.34 12.68
C LEU A 974 26.51 3.71 12.31
N ASN A 975 26.15 5.00 12.41
CA ASN A 975 24.98 5.52 11.73
C ASN A 975 25.22 5.56 10.20
N GLU A 976 24.17 5.83 9.44
CA GLU A 976 24.15 5.73 7.98
C GLU A 976 25.29 6.50 7.28
N ASP A 977 25.60 7.72 7.72
CA ASP A 977 26.66 8.55 7.14
C ASP A 977 28.06 8.35 7.78
N GLY A 978 28.18 7.45 8.76
CA GLY A 978 29.44 7.16 9.45
C GLY A 978 29.96 8.27 10.37
N THR A 979 29.13 9.26 10.73
CA THR A 979 29.52 10.39 11.61
C THR A 979 29.22 10.16 13.10
N ALA A 980 28.57 9.05 13.47
CA ALA A 980 28.28 8.69 14.85
C ALA A 980 28.32 7.18 15.07
N ILE A 981 28.65 6.78 16.31
CA ILE A 981 28.38 5.43 16.81
C ILE A 981 27.04 5.48 17.54
N THR A 982 26.14 4.56 17.20
CA THR A 982 24.84 4.34 17.85
C THR A 982 24.93 3.17 18.81
N PHE A 983 24.14 3.22 19.90
CA PHE A 983 24.14 2.22 20.96
C PHE A 983 22.72 1.69 21.18
N THR A 984 22.49 0.44 20.77
CA THR A 984 21.15 -0.19 20.78
C THR A 984 21.12 -1.40 21.73
N PRO A 985 20.26 -1.41 22.77
CA PRO A 985 20.11 -2.58 23.63
C PRO A 985 19.73 -3.84 22.85
N GLN A 986 20.27 -4.99 23.28
CA GLN A 986 20.04 -6.30 22.67
C GLN A 986 19.26 -7.21 23.63
N ASN A 987 18.76 -8.34 23.13
CA ASN A 987 18.01 -9.33 23.92
C ASN A 987 16.73 -8.76 24.57
N HIS A 988 16.06 -7.84 23.88
CA HIS A 988 14.84 -7.18 24.38
C HIS A 988 14.99 -6.45 25.72
N LEU A 989 16.23 -6.24 26.19
CA LEU A 989 16.49 -5.53 27.43
C LEU A 989 16.21 -4.04 27.27
N GLY A 990 15.63 -3.43 28.29
CA GLY A 990 15.68 -1.98 28.43
C GLY A 990 17.13 -1.50 28.52
N ARG A 991 17.42 -0.27 28.08
CA ARG A 991 18.76 0.32 28.18
C ARG A 991 19.35 0.19 29.58
N THR A 992 18.55 0.44 30.62
CA THR A 992 18.98 0.30 32.02
C THR A 992 19.43 -1.13 32.33
N GLU A 993 18.65 -2.14 31.95
CA GLU A 993 18.94 -3.55 32.21
C GLU A 993 20.18 -4.03 31.44
N ALA A 994 20.33 -3.61 30.19
CA ALA A 994 21.52 -3.88 29.39
C ALA A 994 22.79 -3.27 30.03
N LEU A 995 22.70 -2.03 30.54
CA LEU A 995 23.79 -1.38 31.26
C LEU A 995 24.08 -2.03 32.61
N GLU A 996 23.06 -2.54 33.30
CA GLU A 996 23.22 -3.33 34.53
C GLU A 996 23.93 -4.66 34.25
N ARG A 997 23.57 -5.36 33.17
CA ARG A 997 24.28 -6.58 32.73
C ARG A 997 25.75 -6.32 32.42
N LEU A 998 26.06 -5.22 31.73
CA LEU A 998 27.45 -4.83 31.47
C LEU A 998 28.20 -4.44 32.75
N SER A 999 27.55 -3.71 33.65
CA SER A 999 28.13 -3.35 34.94
C SER A 999 28.42 -4.59 35.81
N GLU A 1000 27.55 -5.59 35.73
CA GLU A 1000 27.74 -6.85 36.45
C GLU A 1000 28.86 -7.71 35.84
N ILE A 1001 28.99 -7.75 34.51
CA ILE A 1001 30.16 -8.34 33.85
C ILE A 1001 31.45 -7.66 34.34
N ASP A 1002 31.48 -6.33 34.40
CA ASP A 1002 32.66 -5.58 34.87
C ASP A 1002 32.99 -5.95 36.32
N ARG A 1003 31.99 -6.01 37.20
CA ARG A 1003 32.14 -6.40 38.60
C ARG A 1003 32.68 -7.83 38.76
N LEU A 1004 32.15 -8.78 38.01
CA LEU A 1004 32.58 -10.18 38.04
C LEU A 1004 34.00 -10.33 37.47
N THR A 1005 34.30 -9.62 36.40
CA THR A 1005 35.65 -9.59 35.80
C THR A 1005 36.69 -9.10 36.81
N SER A 1006 36.45 -7.95 37.47
CA SER A 1006 37.36 -7.44 38.50
C SER A 1006 37.54 -8.42 39.66
N LYS A 1007 36.46 -9.07 40.10
CA LYS A 1007 36.53 -10.06 41.17
C LYS A 1007 37.47 -11.21 40.82
N VAL A 1008 37.35 -11.76 39.60
CA VAL A 1008 38.20 -12.88 39.14
C VAL A 1008 39.65 -12.44 39.04
N VAL A 1009 39.92 -11.26 38.48
CA VAL A 1009 41.29 -10.72 38.36
C VAL A 1009 41.92 -10.50 39.74
N ASP A 1010 41.19 -9.90 40.69
CA ASP A 1010 41.69 -9.63 42.04
C ASP A 1010 41.96 -10.92 42.85
N GLU A 1011 41.20 -11.98 42.59
CA GLU A 1011 41.36 -13.28 43.27
C GLU A 1011 42.55 -14.08 42.72
N ILE A 1012 42.87 -13.93 41.43
CA ILE A 1012 43.80 -14.81 40.71
C ILE A 1012 45.15 -14.14 40.44
N ILE A 1013 45.15 -12.85 40.10
CA ILE A 1013 46.36 -12.16 39.65
C ILE A 1013 47.14 -11.59 40.84
N THR A 1014 48.43 -11.90 40.91
CA THR A 1014 49.36 -11.28 41.87
C THR A 1014 50.30 -10.31 41.18
N ALA A 1015 50.83 -9.34 41.94
CA ALA A 1015 51.68 -8.26 41.41
C ALA A 1015 53.01 -8.75 40.82
N ASP A 1016 53.44 -9.97 41.17
CA ASP A 1016 54.67 -10.61 40.69
C ASP A 1016 54.48 -11.47 39.43
N MET A 1017 53.24 -11.72 38.99
CA MET A 1017 52.97 -12.46 37.75
C MET A 1017 53.40 -11.66 36.51
N THR A 1018 54.15 -12.32 35.63
CA THR A 1018 54.41 -11.91 34.25
C THR A 1018 53.12 -11.93 33.42
N GLY A 1019 53.10 -11.24 32.27
CA GLY A 1019 51.93 -11.27 31.38
C GLY A 1019 51.53 -12.71 30.99
N ALA A 1020 52.51 -13.58 30.71
CA ALA A 1020 52.29 -14.99 30.43
C ALA A 1020 51.60 -15.73 31.59
N GLU A 1021 52.08 -15.53 32.81
CA GLU A 1021 51.48 -16.13 34.01
C GLU A 1021 50.07 -15.61 34.27
N LYS A 1022 49.81 -14.32 34.03
CA LYS A 1022 48.47 -13.74 34.13
C LYS A 1022 47.51 -14.35 33.11
N ALA A 1023 47.93 -14.45 31.85
CA ALA A 1023 47.13 -15.03 30.77
C ALA A 1023 46.79 -16.49 31.06
N GLU A 1024 47.77 -17.28 31.51
CA GLU A 1024 47.59 -18.71 31.81
C GLU A 1024 46.64 -18.90 32.99
N ALA A 1025 46.78 -18.10 34.05
CA ALA A 1025 45.93 -18.18 35.23
C ALA A 1025 44.45 -17.84 34.93
N LEU A 1026 44.20 -16.79 34.15
CA LEU A 1026 42.85 -16.37 33.76
C LEU A 1026 42.20 -17.31 32.74
N TYR A 1027 42.98 -17.82 31.78
CA TYR A 1027 42.50 -18.85 30.84
C TYR A 1027 42.17 -20.17 31.55
N THR A 1028 43.00 -20.55 32.53
CA THR A 1028 42.74 -21.69 33.42
C THR A 1028 41.42 -21.52 34.15
N TYR A 1029 41.15 -20.33 34.70
CA TYR A 1029 39.89 -20.05 35.37
C TYR A 1029 38.67 -20.31 34.47
N VAL A 1030 38.65 -19.74 33.25
CA VAL A 1030 37.52 -19.91 32.33
C VAL A 1030 37.34 -21.38 31.93
N THR A 1031 38.44 -22.08 31.64
CA THR A 1031 38.39 -23.49 31.20
C THR A 1031 37.96 -24.46 32.31
N GLU A 1032 38.14 -24.11 33.58
CA GLU A 1032 37.72 -24.93 34.73
C GLU A 1032 36.34 -24.57 35.29
N ASN A 1033 35.94 -23.31 35.21
CA ASN A 1033 34.74 -22.81 35.91
C ASN A 1033 33.53 -22.61 35.00
N VAL A 1034 33.69 -22.68 33.68
CA VAL A 1034 32.58 -22.54 32.72
C VAL A 1034 32.26 -23.90 32.10
N ARG A 1035 30.98 -24.26 32.07
CA ARG A 1035 30.44 -25.45 31.42
C ARG A 1035 29.83 -25.09 30.07
N TYR A 1036 29.95 -26.01 29.11
CA TYR A 1036 29.36 -25.82 27.80
C TYR A 1036 27.85 -26.06 27.84
N ASP A 1037 27.06 -25.10 27.40
CA ASP A 1037 25.61 -25.26 27.30
C ASP A 1037 25.24 -26.20 26.14
N GLN A 1038 24.84 -27.42 26.49
CA GLN A 1038 24.51 -28.46 25.51
C GLN A 1038 23.22 -28.15 24.74
N ARG A 1039 22.35 -27.26 25.26
CA ARG A 1039 21.11 -26.86 24.59
C ARG A 1039 21.36 -26.32 23.19
N TYR A 1040 22.52 -25.72 22.94
CA TYR A 1040 22.96 -25.34 21.59
C TYR A 1040 22.76 -26.43 20.53
N TYR A 1041 22.96 -27.71 20.88
CA TYR A 1041 22.85 -28.84 19.95
C TYR A 1041 21.52 -29.60 20.05
N VAL A 1042 20.78 -29.47 21.15
CA VAL A 1042 19.64 -30.34 21.45
C VAL A 1042 18.32 -29.60 21.64
N ASP A 1043 18.38 -28.30 21.94
CA ASP A 1043 17.24 -27.48 22.35
C ASP A 1043 17.62 -25.99 22.28
N ARG A 1044 17.91 -25.52 21.06
CA ARG A 1044 18.50 -24.19 20.87
C ARG A 1044 17.53 -23.08 21.27
N ASP A 1045 16.23 -23.31 21.13
CA ASP A 1045 15.18 -22.33 21.39
C ASP A 1045 15.02 -22.01 22.88
N ASN A 1046 15.39 -22.95 23.77
CA ASN A 1046 15.42 -22.75 25.22
C ASN A 1046 16.82 -22.44 25.79
N MET A 1047 17.79 -22.12 24.93
CA MET A 1047 19.12 -21.70 25.37
C MET A 1047 19.10 -20.23 25.79
N PRO A 1048 19.44 -19.89 27.05
CA PRO A 1048 19.43 -18.52 27.54
C PRO A 1048 20.35 -17.65 26.69
N TYR A 1049 19.90 -16.45 26.36
CA TYR A 1049 20.73 -15.46 25.68
C TYR A 1049 22.05 -15.22 26.42
N ASP A 1050 21.99 -15.18 27.75
CA ASP A 1050 23.15 -14.97 28.63
C ASP A 1050 24.26 -16.01 28.39
N SER A 1051 23.92 -17.24 27.97
CA SER A 1051 24.88 -18.30 27.61
C SER A 1051 25.73 -17.96 26.37
N GLN A 1052 25.34 -16.94 25.59
CA GLN A 1052 26.12 -16.43 24.47
C GLN A 1052 27.07 -15.28 24.87
N THR A 1053 27.03 -14.85 26.13
CA THR A 1053 27.69 -13.62 26.61
C THR A 1053 28.71 -13.91 27.73
N ALA A 1054 29.58 -12.94 28.02
CA ALA A 1054 30.45 -13.01 29.19
C ALA A 1054 29.68 -13.14 30.52
N TYR A 1055 28.42 -12.70 30.57
CA TYR A 1055 27.58 -12.82 31.76
C TYR A 1055 27.30 -14.30 32.08
N GLY A 1056 26.79 -15.11 31.14
CA GLY A 1056 26.55 -16.53 31.41
C GLY A 1056 27.82 -17.29 31.79
N ALA A 1057 28.96 -16.93 31.19
CA ALA A 1057 30.25 -17.51 31.56
C ALA A 1057 30.70 -17.14 32.98
N LEU A 1058 30.65 -15.85 33.37
CA LEU A 1058 31.19 -15.38 34.65
C LEU A 1058 30.18 -15.45 35.82
N HIS A 1059 28.89 -15.32 35.53
CA HIS A 1059 27.79 -15.35 36.51
C HIS A 1059 27.26 -16.77 36.71
N ASP A 1060 26.86 -17.44 35.63
CA ASP A 1060 26.18 -18.75 35.70
C ASP A 1060 27.16 -19.94 35.62
N GLY A 1061 28.39 -19.71 35.19
CA GLY A 1061 29.34 -20.77 34.86
C GLY A 1061 28.83 -21.65 33.71
N LEU A 1062 28.00 -21.09 32.81
CA LEU A 1062 27.34 -21.82 31.72
C LEU A 1062 27.32 -20.96 30.45
N ALA A 1063 28.00 -21.41 29.40
CA ALA A 1063 28.09 -20.66 28.15
C ALA A 1063 28.30 -21.56 26.91
N ILE A 1064 28.06 -21.03 25.73
CA ILE A 1064 28.57 -21.54 24.45
C ILE A 1064 29.82 -20.77 24.02
N CYS A 1065 30.40 -21.09 22.85
CA CYS A 1065 31.64 -20.46 22.36
C CYS A 1065 31.62 -18.92 22.43
N GLY A 1066 30.45 -18.32 22.16
CA GLY A 1066 30.13 -16.90 22.41
C GLY A 1066 30.58 -16.39 23.79
N GLY A 1067 30.04 -16.99 24.85
CA GLY A 1067 30.30 -16.55 26.21
C GLY A 1067 31.71 -16.89 26.71
N TYR A 1068 32.28 -18.01 26.29
CA TYR A 1068 33.68 -18.36 26.62
C TYR A 1068 34.65 -17.31 26.08
N ALA A 1069 34.54 -16.97 24.79
CA ALA A 1069 35.47 -16.05 24.16
C ALA A 1069 35.31 -14.61 24.68
N GLN A 1070 34.08 -14.17 24.96
CA GLN A 1070 33.87 -12.86 25.58
C GLN A 1070 34.40 -12.82 27.02
N ALA A 1071 34.26 -13.88 27.81
CA ALA A 1071 34.84 -13.93 29.15
C ALA A 1071 36.37 -13.83 29.14
N VAL A 1072 37.04 -14.56 28.22
CA VAL A 1072 38.50 -14.47 28.03
C VAL A 1072 38.90 -13.05 27.62
N GLN A 1073 38.17 -12.43 26.69
CA GLN A 1073 38.41 -11.05 26.27
C GLN A 1073 38.37 -10.10 27.48
N ARG A 1074 37.29 -10.14 28.28
CA ARG A 1074 37.13 -9.25 29.45
C ARG A 1074 38.23 -9.45 30.50
N LEU A 1075 38.58 -10.70 30.79
CA LEU A 1075 39.61 -11.01 31.79
C LEU A 1075 41.00 -10.60 31.33
N PHE A 1076 41.34 -10.82 30.05
CA PHE A 1076 42.64 -10.44 29.51
C PHE A 1076 42.78 -8.91 29.42
N GLU A 1077 41.74 -8.21 28.94
CA GLU A 1077 41.71 -6.74 28.90
C GLU A 1077 41.89 -6.14 30.31
N ALA A 1078 41.22 -6.70 31.33
CA ALA A 1078 41.35 -6.27 32.72
C ALA A 1078 42.74 -6.56 33.34
N ALA A 1079 43.54 -7.43 32.71
CA ALA A 1079 44.90 -7.75 33.10
C ALA A 1079 45.97 -7.01 32.25
N ASP A 1080 45.56 -5.99 31.50
CA ASP A 1080 46.38 -5.22 30.55
C ASP A 1080 46.95 -6.07 29.40
N ILE A 1081 46.23 -7.12 28.99
CA ILE A 1081 46.56 -7.98 27.85
C ILE A 1081 45.57 -7.67 26.72
N PRO A 1082 45.99 -6.99 25.63
CA PRO A 1082 45.11 -6.73 24.49
C PRO A 1082 44.54 -8.03 23.95
N CYS A 1083 43.22 -8.13 23.89
CA CYS A 1083 42.51 -9.34 23.47
C CYS A 1083 41.28 -8.98 22.67
N TYR A 1084 41.03 -9.73 21.59
CA TYR A 1084 39.85 -9.57 20.74
C TYR A 1084 39.18 -10.92 20.52
N THR A 1085 37.87 -10.89 20.27
CA THR A 1085 37.14 -12.08 19.82
C THR A 1085 37.37 -12.29 18.33
N VAL A 1086 37.43 -13.56 17.92
CA VAL A 1086 37.55 -14.00 16.54
C VAL A 1086 36.38 -14.93 16.26
N THR A 1087 35.60 -14.61 15.25
CA THR A 1087 34.46 -15.40 14.78
C THR A 1087 34.81 -16.08 13.46
N GLY A 1088 34.36 -17.33 13.30
CA GLY A 1088 34.56 -18.10 12.08
C GLY A 1088 33.85 -19.43 12.18
N THR A 1089 34.42 -20.47 11.58
CA THR A 1089 33.95 -21.84 11.75
C THR A 1089 35.04 -22.75 12.31
N MET A 1090 34.65 -23.80 13.03
CA MET A 1090 35.52 -24.89 13.45
C MET A 1090 34.93 -26.19 12.92
N GLY A 1091 35.54 -26.78 11.89
CA GLY A 1091 35.03 -28.00 11.25
C GLY A 1091 33.66 -27.83 10.59
N GLY A 1092 33.34 -26.63 10.10
CA GLY A 1092 32.08 -26.30 9.44
C GLY A 1092 30.97 -25.76 10.37
N GLU A 1093 31.16 -25.77 11.68
CA GLU A 1093 30.22 -25.18 12.65
C GLU A 1093 30.66 -23.76 13.04
N ASN A 1094 29.69 -22.83 13.19
CA ASN A 1094 29.96 -21.48 13.68
C ASN A 1094 30.65 -21.53 15.05
N HIS A 1095 31.77 -20.83 15.18
CA HIS A 1095 32.61 -20.87 16.37
C HIS A 1095 33.25 -19.51 16.66
N MET A 1096 33.51 -19.25 17.95
CA MET A 1096 34.15 -18.03 18.41
C MET A 1096 35.27 -18.35 19.42
N TRP A 1097 36.41 -17.69 19.25
CA TRP A 1097 37.61 -17.82 20.08
C TRP A 1097 38.31 -16.46 20.20
N ASN A 1098 39.57 -16.41 20.64
CA ASN A 1098 40.28 -15.15 20.88
C ASN A 1098 41.65 -15.07 20.19
N ILE A 1099 42.09 -13.83 19.97
CA ILE A 1099 43.48 -13.49 19.67
C ILE A 1099 43.96 -12.48 20.73
N ALA A 1100 45.16 -12.68 21.29
CA ALA A 1100 45.71 -11.78 22.31
C ALA A 1100 47.18 -11.47 22.07
N TYR A 1101 47.61 -10.28 22.50
CA TYR A 1101 48.97 -9.79 22.34
C TYR A 1101 49.78 -10.05 23.60
N LEU A 1102 50.76 -10.94 23.50
CA LEU A 1102 51.56 -11.36 24.63
C LEU A 1102 53.02 -11.57 24.22
N ASP A 1103 53.96 -11.13 25.05
CA ASP A 1103 55.40 -11.25 24.81
C ASP A 1103 55.85 -10.73 23.42
N GLY A 1104 55.21 -9.66 22.94
CA GLY A 1104 55.53 -9.02 21.67
C GLY A 1104 54.98 -9.72 20.43
N VAL A 1105 54.10 -10.71 20.59
CA VAL A 1105 53.49 -11.47 19.48
C VAL A 1105 51.99 -11.69 19.70
N TRP A 1106 51.22 -11.62 18.62
CA TRP A 1106 49.81 -12.03 18.64
C TRP A 1106 49.69 -13.56 18.58
N ARG A 1107 48.88 -14.13 19.47
CA ARG A 1107 48.63 -15.57 19.58
C ARG A 1107 47.15 -15.86 19.74
N TYR A 1108 46.71 -17.06 19.34
CA TYR A 1108 45.33 -17.49 19.44
C TYR A 1108 45.06 -18.29 20.71
N TYR A 1109 43.82 -18.18 21.20
CA TYR A 1109 43.31 -18.73 22.45
C TYR A 1109 41.90 -19.29 22.22
N ASP A 1110 41.62 -20.55 22.56
CA ASP A 1110 40.26 -21.12 22.49
C ASP A 1110 39.89 -21.91 23.76
N ALA A 1111 39.35 -21.17 24.73
CA ALA A 1111 38.91 -21.73 26.01
C ALA A 1111 37.74 -22.72 25.87
N THR A 1112 36.94 -22.61 24.80
CA THR A 1112 35.83 -23.53 24.55
C THR A 1112 36.34 -24.93 24.19
N SER A 1113 37.35 -24.98 23.32
CA SER A 1113 38.01 -26.21 22.90
C SER A 1113 38.92 -26.81 23.97
N ASP A 1114 39.44 -25.95 24.85
CA ASP A 1114 40.29 -26.35 25.99
C ASP A 1114 39.54 -26.58 27.31
N ARG A 1115 38.19 -26.49 27.31
CA ARG A 1115 37.38 -26.73 28.51
C ARG A 1115 37.74 -28.05 29.20
N GLY A 1116 37.95 -28.00 30.50
CA GLY A 1116 38.31 -29.16 31.33
C GLY A 1116 39.73 -29.72 31.10
N ARG A 1117 40.62 -28.99 30.39
CA ARG A 1117 42.00 -29.45 30.12
C ARG A 1117 43.08 -28.91 31.05
N ALA A 1118 42.73 -28.04 31.99
CA ALA A 1118 43.69 -27.39 32.90
C ALA A 1118 44.59 -28.37 33.69
N ALA A 1119 44.07 -29.53 34.08
CA ALA A 1119 44.87 -30.57 34.77
C ALA A 1119 45.86 -31.33 33.85
N TYR A 1120 45.88 -31.03 32.56
CA TYR A 1120 46.69 -31.70 31.55
C TYR A 1120 47.63 -30.70 30.86
N TRP A 1121 47.27 -30.28 29.65
CA TRP A 1121 47.89 -29.25 28.85
C TRP A 1121 46.81 -28.66 27.94
N PHE A 1122 46.92 -27.37 27.65
CA PHE A 1122 46.05 -26.68 26.70
C PHE A 1122 46.51 -26.94 25.26
N ASN A 1123 45.57 -27.23 24.37
CA ASN A 1123 45.86 -27.42 22.95
C ASN A 1123 45.81 -26.10 22.17
N TYR A 1124 45.09 -25.11 22.68
CA TYR A 1124 44.80 -23.87 21.98
C TYR A 1124 45.17 -22.64 22.83
N PHE A 1125 46.01 -22.76 23.84
CA PHE A 1125 46.53 -21.64 24.61
C PHE A 1125 47.79 -21.06 23.96
N GLY A 1126 47.72 -19.82 23.45
CA GLY A 1126 48.89 -19.11 22.94
C GLY A 1126 49.47 -19.72 21.64
N VAL A 1127 48.62 -20.30 20.80
CA VAL A 1127 49.06 -21.02 19.59
C VAL A 1127 49.19 -20.08 18.38
N PRO A 1128 50.10 -20.36 17.43
CA PRO A 1128 50.13 -19.64 16.17
C PRO A 1128 49.03 -20.16 15.22
N SER A 1129 48.69 -19.39 14.18
CA SER A 1129 47.60 -19.72 13.25
C SER A 1129 47.75 -21.10 12.58
N GLU A 1130 48.97 -21.57 12.37
CA GLU A 1130 49.23 -22.87 11.71
C GLU A 1130 48.74 -24.07 12.55
N GLN A 1131 48.51 -23.88 13.85
CA GLN A 1131 47.97 -24.92 14.74
C GLN A 1131 46.44 -24.96 14.76
N LEU A 1132 45.76 -23.97 14.15
CA LEU A 1132 44.31 -23.90 14.02
C LEU A 1132 43.83 -24.53 12.69
N ALA A 1133 44.38 -25.68 12.31
CA ALA A 1133 44.13 -26.31 10.99
C ALA A 1133 42.66 -26.73 10.71
N ARG A 1134 41.78 -26.68 11.71
CA ARG A 1134 40.33 -26.96 11.58
C ARG A 1134 39.46 -25.71 11.64
N TYR A 1135 40.07 -24.55 11.80
CA TYR A 1135 39.39 -23.28 11.95
C TYR A 1135 39.49 -22.52 10.64
N GLU A 1136 38.38 -21.89 10.26
CA GLU A 1136 38.32 -21.01 9.10
C GLU A 1136 37.80 -19.66 9.58
N TRP A 1137 38.57 -18.60 9.33
CA TRP A 1137 38.20 -17.23 9.66
C TRP A 1137 38.83 -16.28 8.67
N ASP A 1138 38.34 -15.05 8.67
CA ASP A 1138 38.93 -13.95 7.93
C ASP A 1138 40.27 -13.55 8.59
N THR A 1139 41.35 -14.20 8.16
CA THR A 1139 42.71 -13.93 8.67
C THR A 1139 43.16 -12.51 8.37
N ASP A 1140 42.68 -11.93 7.29
CA ASP A 1140 43.04 -10.58 6.87
C ASP A 1140 42.34 -9.55 7.75
N TRP A 1141 41.06 -9.76 8.09
CA TRP A 1141 40.36 -9.00 9.13
C TRP A 1141 41.11 -9.02 10.45
N VAL A 1142 41.48 -10.22 10.93
CA VAL A 1142 42.19 -10.34 12.22
C VAL A 1142 43.54 -9.62 12.16
N GLN A 1143 44.26 -9.67 11.03
CA GLN A 1143 45.48 -8.87 10.85
C GLN A 1143 45.22 -7.37 10.86
N ARG A 1144 44.14 -6.88 10.23
CA ARG A 1144 43.78 -5.44 10.25
C ARG A 1144 43.40 -4.98 11.66
N LEU A 1145 42.57 -5.75 12.36
CA LEU A 1145 42.16 -5.51 13.74
C LEU A 1145 43.38 -5.41 14.67
N THR A 1146 44.28 -6.40 14.61
CA THR A 1146 45.46 -6.46 15.49
C THR A 1146 46.56 -5.46 15.16
N ARG A 1147 46.72 -5.06 13.88
CA ARG A 1147 47.64 -3.97 13.49
C ARG A 1147 47.22 -2.61 14.05
N SER A 1148 45.92 -2.41 14.31
CA SER A 1148 45.41 -1.14 14.86
C SER A 1148 45.67 -0.97 16.37
N ALA A 1149 46.10 -2.04 17.04
CA ALA A 1149 46.17 -2.14 18.50
C ALA A 1149 47.59 -2.07 19.08
N VAL A 1150 48.64 -2.04 18.24
CA VAL A 1150 50.06 -2.03 18.63
C VAL A 1150 50.84 -0.89 17.99
#